data_AF-A0A158KH93-F1
#
_entry.id   AF-A0A158KH93-F1
#
_cell.length_a   1.000
_cell.length_b   1.000
_cell.length_c   1.000
_cell.angle_alpha   90.00
_cell.angle_beta   90.00
_cell.angle_gamma   90.00
#
_symmetry.space_group_name_H-M   'P 1'
#
loop_
_entity.id
_entity.type
_entity.pdbx_description
1 polymer ?
#
loop_
_entity_poly.entity_id
_entity_poly.type
_entity_poly.pdbx_seq_one_letter_code
_entity_poly.pdbx_strand_id
1 'polypeptide(L)'
;MTVTLSRPQQIQSPVTLPFEGRRSTVRSDKFATANLALPLAAETAAERAVLLLTATGVILARYNNADHISVGVSKAGSVLGLFLSTPQHLSVRALAEDLRAALEGLQVGPSDLDKQVTSAERDAAVGRDPLFAIVMALDDAPAPFVQQDLTLHFDDTSGRLVANYSARLFRPEIVSGFLRHLCRVLQAIEADASATVGSVQYIDAAEQSDLRGLGSGGAPAHCGTVAQHLLAALTRGTDEPVLEFHDQSWTLGDLMRRADQIISGLGAHVHKGARFGIGLRPGPDQIAALLAAVRVGAVVVPLDTSLPALRLAAILADATLSVIVTEKALVAHFANFAVDALLIETLPASDARLSSWSVITIEPESALYLLFTSGSTGRPKGVLVPHRTLANLVAWEDRQRPTRGKRTLGRTSIAFDVGLQEIFATILFGGILVLASENERSNVGALANLLARLRISRLYLPPVALYQMTESAPDDLTALECLKHVIVAGEALRISQAIRRFFRSTRARLINQYGPTETHVATEVVLDDAPLRWPDLPVIGRPIAGVDVHILDASGVSVPLLVPGEVAIGGIAPAIGYVSNPELTEVLFVDDARAGRVYRTGDRAKWRLDGTLEFVGRADSQVKVRGYRVELLDLEVNAARLAGVRQAAAKFWTSGDWKGLALYFVLDAVQAPTMRELREALRERVPEYMLPPLHAMFALEELPLTASGKVDRGQLPEPSVSQVVEAEPLDVGGRIRAIWSRRLGLIQFEPDEDFLELGGDSLLAIQIVSEINDALKVAVPLSTLLRGTSLRRLTAVVEGFITNRTTRISLVSEVASGQMELSTMGEPRNDRRVASVDLPCGRFVTPSPSETRHLWQEIYGQRAYHPDMIRYATGDTIVDVGANVGVFSRFVLDVTGGCRLIAIEPADELFQCLQSNLAARSNGVTLLKLGCWREDSDANNFFYFPRVPAMSSFRPDSVRDRSLLEELLKNDPVWSKADDRHEKEQFLKTAFAAESQPCPTRRLSTVFAEIGLDHIDILKVDVQRGEEDVLAGLSETDWPKIRQCVVELQDHKGSVAAMRSLLQAREFSVDVSTIPLHAGTDVRFVYAWRRA
;
A
#
# COMPACT_ATOMS: atom_id res chain seq x y z
N MET A 1 20.87 39.20 -9.46
CA MET A 1 19.44 39.54 -9.45
C MET A 1 18.72 38.45 -8.69
N THR A 2 18.18 38.82 -7.54
CA THR A 2 17.43 37.95 -6.62
C THR A 2 15.93 37.96 -6.94
N VAL A 3 15.49 38.82 -7.87
CA VAL A 3 14.12 38.92 -8.38
C VAL A 3 14.15 38.85 -9.91
N THR A 4 13.29 38.02 -10.50
CA THR A 4 13.11 37.91 -11.97
C THR A 4 11.63 37.93 -12.36
N LEU A 5 11.37 38.44 -13.57
CA LEU A 5 10.04 38.41 -14.21
C LEU A 5 9.86 37.20 -15.13
N SER A 6 10.93 36.50 -15.49
CA SER A 6 10.85 35.24 -16.23
C SER A 6 10.90 34.07 -15.27
N ARG A 7 10.04 33.07 -15.50
CA ARG A 7 9.97 31.84 -14.71
C ARG A 7 11.32 31.08 -14.80
N PRO A 8 12.03 30.87 -13.68
CA PRO A 8 13.20 30.01 -13.65
C PRO A 8 12.78 28.54 -13.84
N GLN A 9 13.59 27.74 -14.52
CA GLN A 9 13.35 26.28 -14.66
C GLN A 9 13.23 25.55 -13.31
N GLN A 10 13.83 26.11 -12.26
CA GLN A 10 13.84 25.58 -10.89
C GLN A 10 12.48 25.68 -10.19
N ILE A 11 11.58 26.57 -10.64
CA ILE A 11 10.25 26.73 -10.05
C ILE A 11 9.26 25.89 -10.86
N GLN A 12 9.10 24.62 -10.49
CA GLN A 12 8.20 23.68 -11.18
C GLN A 12 6.74 23.79 -10.71
N SER A 13 6.47 24.32 -9.52
CA SER A 13 5.12 24.51 -8.98
C SER A 13 5.06 25.72 -8.04
N PRO A 14 3.89 26.39 -7.92
CA PRO A 14 3.74 27.56 -7.07
C PRO A 14 3.81 27.17 -5.59
N VAL A 15 4.52 28.00 -4.83
CA VAL A 15 4.64 27.86 -3.37
C VAL A 15 3.32 28.29 -2.71
N THR A 16 2.85 27.51 -1.73
CA THR A 16 1.54 27.73 -1.08
C THR A 16 1.68 27.94 0.42
N LEU A 17 0.63 28.47 1.04
CA LEU A 17 0.47 28.32 2.49
C LEU A 17 0.19 26.84 2.86
N PRO A 18 0.53 26.42 4.09
CA PRO A 18 0.16 25.12 4.61
C PRO A 18 -1.36 24.95 4.66
N PHE A 19 -1.87 23.77 4.30
CA PHE A 19 -3.29 23.42 4.42
C PHE A 19 -3.48 21.92 4.70
N GLU A 20 -4.69 21.54 5.07
CA GLU A 20 -5.08 20.15 5.26
C GLU A 20 -5.81 19.59 4.03
N GLY A 21 -5.42 18.38 3.62
CA GLY A 21 -6.07 17.65 2.54
C GLY A 21 -5.40 17.79 1.18
N ARG A 22 -6.11 17.38 0.13
CA ARG A 22 -5.64 17.49 -1.26
C ARG A 22 -6.21 18.74 -1.91
N ARG A 23 -5.38 19.45 -2.65
CA ARG A 23 -5.83 20.55 -3.51
C ARG A 23 -6.80 19.99 -4.56
N SER A 24 -8.04 20.45 -4.56
CA SER A 24 -9.00 20.16 -5.63
C SER A 24 -8.74 21.09 -6.81
N THR A 25 -8.81 20.62 -8.05
CA THR A 25 -8.71 21.45 -9.27
C THR A 25 -9.94 22.32 -9.53
N VAL A 26 -11.03 22.12 -8.77
CA VAL A 26 -12.29 22.83 -8.99
C VAL A 26 -12.27 24.22 -8.34
N ARG A 27 -12.74 25.21 -9.10
CA ARG A 27 -13.02 26.61 -8.73
C ARG A 27 -13.72 26.70 -7.38
N SER A 28 -13.25 27.57 -6.49
CA SER A 28 -13.91 27.83 -5.19
C SER A 28 -14.76 29.09 -5.28
N ASP A 29 -16.05 28.98 -4.96
CA ASP A 29 -16.97 30.13 -4.87
C ASP A 29 -17.14 30.64 -3.42
N LYS A 30 -16.50 29.98 -2.44
CA LYS A 30 -16.55 30.36 -1.02
C LYS A 30 -15.23 30.99 -0.58
N PHE A 31 -15.27 32.30 -0.34
CA PHE A 31 -14.16 33.09 0.18
C PHE A 31 -14.43 33.54 1.62
N ALA A 32 -13.36 33.69 2.39
CA ALA A 32 -13.37 34.27 3.73
C ALA A 32 -12.30 35.36 3.83
N THR A 33 -12.45 36.23 4.83
CA THR A 33 -11.55 37.38 5.06
C THR A 33 -11.00 37.33 6.48
N ALA A 34 -9.69 37.52 6.61
CA ALA A 34 -9.00 37.73 7.89
C ALA A 34 -8.23 39.04 7.83
N ASN A 35 -8.07 39.73 8.97
CA ASN A 35 -7.31 40.97 9.01
C ASN A 35 -6.54 41.16 10.32
N LEU A 36 -5.43 41.91 10.25
CA LEU A 36 -4.57 42.20 11.38
C LEU A 36 -4.05 43.63 11.26
N ALA A 37 -3.97 44.35 12.39
CA ALA A 37 -3.35 45.67 12.42
C ALA A 37 -1.85 45.54 12.11
N LEU A 38 -1.34 46.36 11.20
CA LEU A 38 0.06 46.34 10.81
C LEU A 38 0.88 47.30 11.68
N PRO A 39 1.94 46.83 12.33
CA PRO A 39 2.92 47.69 12.96
C PRO A 39 3.93 48.11 11.89
N LEU A 40 3.59 49.08 11.04
CA LEU A 40 4.48 49.61 10.00
C LEU A 40 4.66 51.11 10.18
N ALA A 41 5.91 51.58 10.18
CA ALA A 41 6.25 53.00 10.18
C ALA A 41 6.38 53.60 8.75
N ALA A 42 6.14 52.82 7.69
CA ALA A 42 6.37 53.22 6.31
C ALA A 42 5.45 54.36 5.83
N GLU A 43 6.07 55.48 5.45
CA GLU A 43 5.40 56.73 5.10
C GLU A 43 4.72 56.68 3.73
N THR A 44 5.26 55.90 2.78
CA THR A 44 4.72 55.79 1.41
C THR A 44 4.12 54.42 1.08
N ALA A 45 3.15 54.39 0.15
CA ALA A 45 2.54 53.15 -0.34
C ALA A 45 3.57 52.23 -1.05
N ALA A 46 4.55 52.82 -1.74
CA ALA A 46 5.61 52.08 -2.41
C ALA A 46 6.54 51.36 -1.41
N GLU A 47 6.93 52.04 -0.32
CA GLU A 47 7.72 51.42 0.75
C GLU A 47 6.95 50.32 1.47
N ARG A 48 5.65 50.53 1.73
CA ARG A 48 4.77 49.48 2.28
C ARG A 48 4.73 48.25 1.40
N ALA A 49 4.57 48.42 0.09
CA ALA A 49 4.57 47.32 -0.88
C ALA A 49 5.88 46.52 -0.86
N VAL A 50 7.03 47.20 -0.86
CA VAL A 50 8.35 46.55 -0.79
C VAL A 50 8.48 45.74 0.50
N LEU A 51 8.13 46.32 1.65
CA LEU A 51 8.24 45.63 2.95
C LEU A 51 7.31 44.42 3.04
N LEU A 52 6.06 44.55 2.59
CA LEU A 52 5.10 43.45 2.58
C LEU A 52 5.52 42.32 1.65
N LEU A 53 5.99 42.62 0.44
CA LEU A 53 6.52 41.61 -0.48
C LEU A 53 7.77 40.94 0.09
N THR A 54 8.66 41.71 0.72
CA THR A 54 9.86 41.17 1.36
C THR A 54 9.49 40.20 2.47
N ALA A 55 8.59 40.62 3.37
CA ALA A 55 8.14 39.78 4.47
C ALA A 55 7.39 38.53 3.99
N THR A 56 6.58 38.67 2.94
CA THR A 56 5.88 37.56 2.28
C THR A 56 6.90 36.60 1.67
N GLY A 57 7.95 37.12 1.06
CA GLY A 57 9.00 36.31 0.49
C GLY A 57 9.76 35.50 1.55
N VAL A 58 10.16 36.15 2.63
CA VAL A 58 10.83 35.51 3.77
C VAL A 58 9.96 34.40 4.37
N ILE A 59 8.68 34.67 4.67
CA ILE A 59 7.84 33.68 5.35
C ILE A 59 7.52 32.47 4.45
N LEU A 60 7.32 32.67 3.14
CA LEU A 60 7.06 31.56 2.21
C LEU A 60 8.29 30.70 2.01
N ALA A 61 9.48 31.32 1.94
CA ALA A 61 10.75 30.61 1.89
C ALA A 61 10.92 29.72 3.14
N ARG A 62 10.59 30.26 4.33
CA ARG A 62 10.69 29.52 5.61
C ARG A 62 9.66 28.41 5.75
N TYR A 63 8.41 28.65 5.38
CA TYR A 63 7.33 27.64 5.44
C TYR A 63 7.54 26.47 4.49
N ASN A 64 8.26 26.68 3.39
CA ASN A 64 8.44 25.66 2.37
C ASN A 64 9.86 25.09 2.34
N ASN A 65 10.76 25.66 3.17
CA ASN A 65 12.20 25.40 3.12
C ASN A 65 12.74 25.50 1.69
N ALA A 66 12.41 26.62 1.02
CA ALA A 66 12.64 26.83 -0.39
C ALA A 66 13.54 28.06 -0.62
N ASP A 67 14.55 27.89 -1.46
CA ASP A 67 15.43 28.98 -1.90
C ASP A 67 14.86 29.74 -3.10
N HIS A 68 13.73 29.28 -3.64
CA HIS A 68 13.01 29.92 -4.74
C HIS A 68 11.52 29.88 -4.47
N ILE A 69 10.86 31.03 -4.64
CA ILE A 69 9.42 31.17 -4.43
C ILE A 69 8.80 32.04 -5.54
N SER A 70 7.48 32.00 -5.65
CA SER A 70 6.73 32.83 -6.58
C SER A 70 5.58 33.54 -5.88
N VAL A 71 5.38 34.81 -6.20
CA VAL A 71 4.30 35.65 -5.66
C VAL A 71 3.71 36.46 -6.81
N GLY A 72 2.39 36.45 -6.93
CA GLY A 72 1.68 37.30 -7.87
C GLY A 72 1.55 38.71 -7.32
N VAL A 73 1.64 39.71 -8.18
CA VAL A 73 1.50 41.11 -7.82
C VAL A 73 0.45 41.74 -8.71
N SER A 74 -0.55 42.39 -8.12
CA SER A 74 -1.62 43.05 -8.85
C SER A 74 -1.53 44.57 -8.77
N LYS A 75 -1.75 45.23 -9.91
CA LYS A 75 -1.82 46.69 -10.05
C LYS A 75 -2.81 47.02 -11.18
N ALA A 76 -3.71 47.97 -10.95
CA ALA A 76 -4.75 48.40 -11.88
C ALA A 76 -5.59 47.24 -12.46
N GLY A 77 -5.83 46.21 -11.65
CA GLY A 77 -6.60 45.02 -12.05
C GLY A 77 -5.88 44.06 -12.99
N SER A 78 -4.60 44.24 -13.27
CA SER A 78 -3.75 43.24 -13.95
C SER A 78 -2.86 42.53 -12.93
N VAL A 79 -2.40 41.31 -13.22
CA VAL A 79 -1.55 40.49 -12.32
C VAL A 79 -0.27 40.08 -13.05
N LEU A 80 0.86 40.06 -12.33
CA LEU A 80 2.17 39.63 -12.83
C LEU A 80 2.82 38.69 -11.80
N GLY A 81 3.48 37.62 -12.26
CA GLY A 81 4.30 36.77 -11.39
C GLY A 81 5.68 37.38 -11.12
N LEU A 82 6.05 37.51 -9.85
CA LEU A 82 7.42 37.75 -9.40
C LEU A 82 8.03 36.44 -8.91
N PHE A 83 9.23 36.12 -9.39
CA PHE A 83 10.00 34.95 -8.97
C PHE A 83 11.19 35.41 -8.14
N LEU A 84 11.23 34.98 -6.88
CA LEU A 84 12.21 35.43 -5.90
C LEU A 84 13.17 34.28 -5.61
N SER A 85 14.47 34.57 -5.60
CA SER A 85 15.48 33.72 -5.00
C SER A 85 15.70 34.19 -3.56
N THR A 86 15.47 33.30 -2.61
CA THR A 86 15.46 33.55 -1.18
C THR A 86 16.32 32.53 -0.44
N PRO A 87 17.61 32.35 -0.83
CA PRO A 87 18.46 31.41 -0.13
C PRO A 87 18.59 31.81 1.34
N GLN A 88 18.68 30.82 2.23
CA GLN A 88 18.60 31.06 3.68
C GLN A 88 19.69 32.02 4.22
N HIS A 89 20.80 32.19 3.50
CA HIS A 89 21.90 33.10 3.84
C HIS A 89 21.76 34.52 3.26
N LEU A 90 20.76 34.78 2.42
CA LEU A 90 20.51 36.12 1.85
C LEU A 90 20.09 37.08 2.97
N SER A 91 20.70 38.26 3.02
CA SER A 91 20.24 39.32 3.93
C SER A 91 18.88 39.85 3.49
N VAL A 92 17.99 40.12 4.44
CA VAL A 92 16.65 40.65 4.11
C VAL A 92 16.73 42.03 3.45
N ARG A 93 17.73 42.85 3.79
CA ARG A 93 18.01 44.13 3.11
C ARG A 93 18.23 43.95 1.60
N ALA A 94 19.08 43.00 1.20
CA ALA A 94 19.35 42.74 -0.21
C ALA A 94 18.09 42.31 -0.97
N LEU A 95 17.24 41.47 -0.36
CA LEU A 95 15.96 41.09 -0.93
C LEU A 95 15.03 42.31 -1.11
N ALA A 96 14.97 43.19 -0.11
CA ALA A 96 14.15 44.41 -0.15
C ALA A 96 14.65 45.41 -1.20
N GLU A 97 15.96 45.58 -1.35
CA GLU A 97 16.57 46.46 -2.37
C GLU A 97 16.26 45.97 -3.79
N ASP A 98 16.39 44.67 -4.04
CA ASP A 98 16.06 44.09 -5.35
C ASP A 98 14.55 44.17 -5.65
N LEU A 99 13.69 43.95 -4.66
CA LEU A 99 12.25 44.13 -4.80
C LEU A 99 11.88 45.59 -5.08
N ARG A 100 12.53 46.54 -4.42
CA ARG A 100 12.35 47.98 -4.69
C ARG A 100 12.70 48.30 -6.14
N ALA A 101 13.87 47.87 -6.60
CA ALA A 101 14.31 48.08 -7.98
C ALA A 101 13.35 47.42 -8.99
N ALA A 102 12.85 46.22 -8.69
CA ALA A 102 11.89 45.52 -9.54
C ALA A 102 10.54 46.25 -9.60
N LEU A 103 10.07 46.83 -8.50
CA LEU A 103 8.80 47.56 -8.43
C LEU A 103 8.85 48.96 -9.07
N GLU A 104 9.95 49.69 -8.92
CA GLU A 104 10.12 51.05 -9.49
C GLU A 104 10.03 51.06 -11.03
N GLY A 105 10.47 49.98 -11.68
CA GLY A 105 10.39 49.79 -13.14
C GLY A 105 9.14 49.06 -13.63
N LEU A 106 8.22 48.67 -12.74
CA LEU A 106 7.14 47.73 -13.08
C LEU A 106 5.96 48.43 -13.77
N GLN A 107 5.78 48.12 -15.06
CA GLN A 107 4.51 48.37 -15.76
C GLN A 107 3.76 47.05 -15.91
N VAL A 108 2.56 46.98 -15.36
CA VAL A 108 1.68 45.79 -15.42
C VAL A 108 0.50 46.12 -16.31
N GLY A 109 0.42 45.45 -17.46
CA GLY A 109 -0.67 45.53 -18.42
C GLY A 109 -1.46 44.21 -18.53
N PRO A 110 -2.60 44.22 -19.25
CA PRO A 110 -3.54 43.09 -19.30
C PRO A 110 -2.96 41.79 -19.87
N SER A 111 -1.87 41.87 -20.64
CA SER A 111 -1.24 40.72 -21.33
C SER A 111 0.08 40.27 -20.73
N ASP A 112 0.53 40.83 -19.60
CA ASP A 112 1.85 40.49 -19.07
C ASP A 112 1.90 39.12 -18.39
N LEU A 113 0.81 38.68 -17.75
CA LEU A 113 0.66 37.29 -17.32
C LEU A 113 0.65 36.34 -18.52
N ASP A 114 0.02 36.76 -19.63
CA ASP A 114 -0.06 35.93 -20.83
C ASP A 114 1.30 35.64 -21.45
N LYS A 115 2.28 36.51 -21.22
CA LYS A 115 3.67 36.34 -21.67
C LYS A 115 4.47 35.38 -20.77
N GLN A 116 4.01 35.12 -19.55
CA GLN A 116 4.70 34.25 -18.58
C GLN A 116 4.19 32.81 -18.58
N VAL A 117 3.01 32.54 -19.16
CA VAL A 117 2.32 31.24 -19.12
C VAL A 117 1.97 30.75 -20.52
N THR A 118 2.39 29.52 -20.85
CA THR A 118 2.04 28.85 -22.12
C THR A 118 0.58 28.36 -22.15
N SER A 119 0.03 28.11 -23.34
CA SER A 119 -1.35 27.58 -23.49
C SER A 119 -1.52 26.23 -22.81
N ALA A 120 -0.54 25.32 -22.92
CA ALA A 120 -0.56 24.02 -22.28
C ALA A 120 -0.55 24.11 -20.74
N GLU A 121 0.17 25.07 -20.16
CA GLU A 121 0.16 25.30 -18.71
C GLU A 121 -1.20 25.80 -18.20
N ARG A 122 -1.97 26.54 -19.02
CA ARG A 122 -3.34 26.96 -18.68
C ARG A 122 -4.33 25.82 -18.77
N ASP A 123 -4.23 25.01 -19.83
CA ASP A 123 -5.10 23.85 -20.04
C ASP A 123 -4.89 22.79 -18.95
N ALA A 124 -3.68 22.66 -18.41
CA ALA A 124 -3.40 21.82 -17.26
C ALA A 124 -3.93 22.40 -15.93
N ALA A 125 -4.09 23.73 -15.85
CA ALA A 125 -4.40 24.46 -14.62
C ALA A 125 -5.87 24.86 -14.46
N VAL A 126 -6.80 24.36 -15.30
CA VAL A 126 -8.23 24.73 -15.37
C VAL A 126 -8.78 25.23 -14.02
N GLY A 127 -8.96 26.55 -13.91
CA GLY A 127 -9.53 27.22 -12.73
C GLY A 127 -8.55 27.84 -11.73
N ARG A 128 -7.23 27.76 -11.94
CA ARG A 128 -6.17 28.40 -11.10
C ARG A 128 -4.98 28.89 -11.93
N ASP A 129 -4.11 29.71 -11.32
CA ASP A 129 -2.87 30.18 -11.95
C ASP A 129 -1.72 29.19 -11.71
N PRO A 130 -0.98 28.79 -12.76
CA PRO A 130 0.09 27.80 -12.65
C PRO A 130 1.40 28.36 -12.04
N LEU A 131 1.54 29.67 -11.89
CA LEU A 131 2.80 30.31 -11.51
C LEU A 131 2.89 30.72 -10.04
N PHE A 132 1.80 31.17 -9.44
CA PHE A 132 1.76 31.61 -8.04
C PHE A 132 0.42 31.29 -7.40
N ALA A 133 0.43 30.99 -6.09
CA ALA A 133 -0.78 30.71 -5.32
C ALA A 133 -1.22 31.90 -4.45
N ILE A 134 -0.33 32.87 -4.26
CA ILE A 134 -0.53 34.03 -3.39
C ILE A 134 -0.37 35.29 -4.24
N VAL A 135 -1.32 36.21 -4.11
CA VAL A 135 -1.27 37.51 -4.79
C VAL A 135 -1.20 38.64 -3.77
N MET A 136 -0.37 39.64 -4.02
CA MET A 136 -0.35 40.90 -3.30
C MET A 136 -0.90 42.02 -4.19
N ALA A 137 -1.97 42.69 -3.75
CA ALA A 137 -2.47 43.89 -4.40
C ALA A 137 -1.65 45.10 -3.95
N LEU A 138 -1.16 45.89 -4.91
CA LEU A 138 -0.36 47.09 -4.66
C LEU A 138 -1.20 48.37 -4.59
N ASP A 139 -2.47 48.30 -5.00
CA ASP A 139 -3.44 49.40 -4.98
C ASP A 139 -4.79 48.94 -4.40
N ASP A 140 -5.63 49.91 -4.02
CA ASP A 140 -7.00 49.69 -3.52
C ASP A 140 -7.98 49.25 -4.62
N ALA A 141 -7.52 49.19 -5.88
CA ALA A 141 -8.34 48.62 -6.93
C ALA A 141 -8.62 47.16 -6.55
N PRO A 142 -9.89 46.70 -6.57
CA PRO A 142 -10.16 45.30 -6.39
C PRO A 142 -9.38 44.60 -7.50
N ALA A 143 -8.32 43.88 -7.14
CA ALA A 143 -7.73 42.90 -8.04
C ALA A 143 -8.94 42.13 -8.59
N PRO A 144 -9.08 41.92 -9.91
CA PRO A 144 -10.09 40.99 -10.38
C PRO A 144 -9.93 39.77 -9.50
N PHE A 145 -11.03 39.21 -8.98
CA PHE A 145 -10.96 38.00 -8.18
C PHE A 145 -10.39 36.87 -9.06
N VAL A 146 -9.08 36.91 -9.30
CA VAL A 146 -8.28 35.85 -9.83
C VAL A 146 -8.29 34.87 -8.69
N GLN A 147 -8.83 33.70 -8.95
CA GLN A 147 -9.21 32.71 -7.95
C GLN A 147 -7.98 32.00 -7.39
N GLN A 148 -7.16 32.79 -6.73
CA GLN A 148 -5.98 32.34 -6.03
C GLN A 148 -6.35 31.81 -4.66
N ASP A 149 -5.43 31.06 -4.12
CA ASP A 149 -5.59 30.45 -2.81
C ASP A 149 -5.69 31.54 -1.73
N LEU A 150 -4.89 32.60 -1.84
CA LEU A 150 -4.89 33.75 -0.92
C LEU A 150 -4.46 35.06 -1.63
N THR A 151 -5.18 36.14 -1.37
CA THR A 151 -4.88 37.51 -1.83
C THR A 151 -4.69 38.42 -0.62
N LEU A 152 -3.55 39.12 -0.56
CA LEU A 152 -3.19 40.11 0.46
C LEU A 152 -3.37 41.52 -0.10
N HIS A 153 -3.97 42.41 0.68
CA HIS A 153 -3.99 43.85 0.40
C HIS A 153 -3.92 44.64 1.70
N PHE A 154 -3.34 45.84 1.62
CA PHE A 154 -3.37 46.79 2.72
C PHE A 154 -4.58 47.70 2.55
N ASP A 155 -5.44 47.76 3.57
CA ASP A 155 -6.54 48.72 3.59
C ASP A 155 -6.06 50.01 4.26
N ASP A 156 -5.76 51.03 3.46
CA ASP A 156 -5.30 52.34 3.92
C ASP A 156 -6.35 53.04 4.81
N THR A 157 -7.65 52.70 4.70
CA THR A 157 -8.72 53.32 5.51
C THR A 157 -8.72 52.77 6.93
N SER A 158 -8.56 51.46 7.10
CA SER A 158 -8.54 50.84 8.42
C SER A 158 -7.13 50.69 9.01
N GLY A 159 -6.08 50.86 8.20
CA GLY A 159 -4.69 50.64 8.60
C GLY A 159 -4.37 49.17 8.85
N ARG A 160 -5.06 48.25 8.16
CA ARG A 160 -4.98 46.80 8.41
C ARG A 160 -4.52 46.04 7.18
N LEU A 161 -3.76 44.98 7.41
CA LEU A 161 -3.53 43.96 6.39
C LEU A 161 -4.76 43.06 6.30
N VAL A 162 -5.25 42.85 5.09
CA VAL A 162 -6.43 42.03 4.82
C VAL A 162 -6.04 40.88 3.90
N ALA A 163 -6.38 39.66 4.33
CA ALA A 163 -6.25 38.44 3.54
C ALA A 163 -7.63 37.94 3.12
N ASN A 164 -7.86 37.86 1.81
CA ASN A 164 -9.00 37.18 1.22
C ASN A 164 -8.54 35.80 0.74
N TYR A 165 -9.23 34.74 1.13
CA TYR A 165 -8.73 33.37 0.88
C TYR A 165 -9.86 32.36 0.64
N SER A 166 -9.49 31.24 0.02
CA SER A 166 -10.40 30.13 -0.22
C SER A 166 -10.72 29.39 1.10
N ALA A 167 -11.97 29.51 1.57
CA ALA A 167 -12.43 28.82 2.78
C ALA A 167 -12.50 27.29 2.62
N ARG A 168 -12.34 26.79 1.38
CA ARG A 168 -12.23 25.36 1.08
C ARG A 168 -10.81 24.81 1.31
N LEU A 169 -9.80 25.68 1.23
CA LEU A 169 -8.40 25.30 1.38
C LEU A 169 -7.88 25.61 2.78
N PHE A 170 -8.17 26.81 3.30
CA PHE A 170 -7.62 27.24 4.58
C PHE A 170 -8.69 27.39 5.64
N ARG A 171 -8.39 26.89 6.84
CA ARG A 171 -9.16 27.26 8.02
C ARG A 171 -8.76 28.68 8.47
N PRO A 172 -9.67 29.46 9.09
CA PRO A 172 -9.38 30.82 9.53
C PRO A 172 -8.17 30.96 10.45
N GLU A 173 -7.91 29.94 11.28
CA GLU A 173 -6.81 29.93 12.25
C GLU A 173 -5.45 29.87 11.55
N ILE A 174 -5.35 29.17 10.42
CA ILE A 174 -4.13 29.07 9.62
C ILE A 174 -3.78 30.42 8.99
N VAL A 175 -4.76 31.08 8.38
CA VAL A 175 -4.53 32.39 7.75
C VAL A 175 -4.24 33.45 8.80
N SER A 176 -4.94 33.42 9.94
CA SER A 176 -4.67 34.32 11.06
C SER A 176 -3.27 34.10 11.65
N GLY A 177 -2.82 32.84 11.77
CA GLY A 177 -1.45 32.51 12.15
C GLY A 177 -0.43 33.05 11.15
N PHE A 178 -0.66 32.84 9.86
CA PHE A 178 0.17 33.40 8.79
C PHE A 178 0.29 34.92 8.86
N LEU A 179 -0.82 35.65 9.06
CA LEU A 179 -0.81 37.11 9.22
C LEU A 179 -0.01 37.55 10.44
N ARG A 180 -0.12 36.84 11.57
CA ARG A 180 0.70 37.09 12.76
C ARG A 180 2.18 36.89 12.48
N HIS A 181 2.56 35.82 11.78
CA HIS A 181 3.95 35.55 11.43
C HIS A 181 4.49 36.60 10.48
N LEU A 182 3.70 37.01 9.49
CA LEU A 182 4.06 38.08 8.57
C LEU A 182 4.31 39.41 9.32
N CYS A 183 3.47 39.77 10.29
CA CYS A 183 3.69 40.95 11.12
C CYS A 183 4.99 40.84 11.96
N ARG A 184 5.30 39.67 12.50
CA ARG A 184 6.57 39.45 13.22
C ARG A 184 7.79 39.56 12.31
N VAL A 185 7.70 39.03 11.08
CA VAL A 185 8.75 39.21 10.07
C VAL A 185 8.95 40.69 9.79
N LEU A 186 7.89 41.48 9.61
CA LEU A 186 8.00 42.92 9.41
C LEU A 186 8.69 43.62 10.59
N GLN A 187 8.30 43.30 11.82
CA GLN A 187 8.96 43.82 13.04
C GLN A 187 10.44 43.44 13.10
N ALA A 188 10.79 42.21 12.71
CA ALA A 188 12.18 41.75 12.66
C ALA A 188 13.00 42.49 11.59
N ILE A 189 12.39 42.80 10.44
CA ILE A 189 13.01 43.59 9.37
C ILE A 189 13.27 45.03 9.84
N GLU A 190 12.30 45.65 10.51
CA GLU A 190 12.45 47.00 11.07
C GLU A 190 13.53 47.05 12.15
N ALA A 191 13.64 46.01 12.97
CA ALA A 191 14.65 45.91 14.02
C ALA A 191 16.06 45.67 13.48
N ASP A 192 16.21 44.74 12.53
CA ASP A 192 17.50 44.40 11.91
C ASP A 192 17.33 43.84 10.49
N ALA A 193 17.37 44.73 9.50
CA ALA A 193 17.34 44.34 8.08
C ALA A 193 18.61 43.61 7.62
N SER A 194 19.69 43.56 8.41
CA SER A 194 20.91 42.81 8.06
C SER A 194 20.81 41.31 8.36
N ALA A 195 19.79 40.90 9.12
CA ALA A 195 19.46 39.51 9.36
C ALA A 195 19.30 38.73 8.05
N THR A 196 19.66 37.44 8.07
CA THR A 196 19.46 36.56 6.92
C THR A 196 18.05 35.96 6.93
N VAL A 197 17.52 35.59 5.77
CA VAL A 197 16.21 34.93 5.61
C VAL A 197 16.03 33.76 6.60
N GLY A 198 17.06 32.92 6.76
CA GLY A 198 17.08 31.76 7.66
C GLY A 198 17.21 32.10 9.15
N SER A 199 17.58 33.33 9.52
CA SER A 199 17.71 33.77 10.91
C SER A 199 16.49 34.52 11.45
N VAL A 200 15.62 35.03 10.57
CA VAL A 200 14.41 35.76 10.95
C VAL A 200 13.50 34.88 11.81
N GLN A 201 13.19 35.35 13.01
CA GLN A 201 12.27 34.68 13.94
C GLN A 201 10.84 35.15 13.67
N TYR A 202 9.96 34.22 13.30
CA TYR A 202 8.56 34.52 12.99
C TYR A 202 7.57 33.81 13.94
N ILE A 203 8.08 33.00 14.87
CA ILE A 203 7.32 32.31 15.92
C ILE A 203 7.69 32.92 17.26
N ASP A 204 6.70 33.27 18.08
CA ASP A 204 6.95 33.82 19.42
C ASP A 204 7.14 32.71 20.47
N ALA A 205 7.50 33.13 21.69
CA ALA A 205 7.76 32.21 22.78
C ALA A 205 6.51 31.39 23.20
N ALA A 206 5.31 31.96 23.08
CA ALA A 206 4.06 31.28 23.42
C ALA A 206 3.78 30.15 22.43
N GLU A 207 3.86 30.44 21.13
CA GLU A 207 3.66 29.45 20.08
C GLU A 207 4.77 28.39 20.07
N GLN A 208 6.03 28.75 20.35
CA GLN A 208 7.09 27.77 20.59
C GLN A 208 6.77 26.86 21.77
N SER A 209 6.22 27.40 22.86
CA SER A 209 5.79 26.61 24.02
C SER A 209 4.64 25.66 23.66
N ASP A 210 3.66 26.12 22.87
CA ASP A 210 2.52 25.30 22.43
C ASP A 210 2.99 24.14 21.54
N LEU A 211 3.89 24.40 20.58
CA LEU A 211 4.46 23.37 19.71
C LEU A 211 5.28 22.33 20.50
N ARG A 212 5.95 22.75 21.57
CA ARG A 212 6.65 21.82 22.48
C ARG A 212 5.69 21.01 23.32
N GLY A 213 4.65 21.64 23.84
CA GLY A 213 3.58 20.94 24.57
C GLY A 213 2.90 19.90 23.69
N LEU A 214 2.68 20.23 22.42
CA LEU A 214 2.14 19.31 21.41
C LEU A 214 3.05 18.10 21.17
N GLY A 215 4.36 18.36 21.10
CA GLY A 215 5.39 17.37 20.89
C GLY A 215 5.77 16.56 22.13
N SER A 216 5.21 16.84 23.31
CA SER A 216 5.62 16.16 24.53
C SER A 216 4.82 14.90 24.83
N GLY A 217 5.53 13.80 25.09
CA GLY A 217 4.96 12.57 25.62
C GLY A 217 4.68 12.62 27.13
N GLY A 218 4.96 13.75 27.79
CA GLY A 218 4.80 13.90 29.24
C GLY A 218 5.74 13.00 30.05
N ALA A 219 5.31 12.58 31.23
CA ALA A 219 6.14 11.75 32.10
C ALA A 219 6.38 10.35 31.51
N PRO A 220 7.62 9.80 31.61
CA PRO A 220 7.89 8.44 31.19
C PRO A 220 7.01 7.41 31.90
N ALA A 221 6.65 6.34 31.18
CA ALA A 221 5.96 5.23 31.78
C ALA A 221 6.83 4.51 32.82
N HIS A 222 8.13 4.43 32.56
CA HIS A 222 9.10 3.86 33.50
C HIS A 222 10.47 4.51 33.29
N CYS A 223 11.11 4.94 34.38
CA CYS A 223 12.43 5.58 34.35
C CYS A 223 13.58 4.62 34.70
N GLY A 224 13.28 3.33 34.84
CA GLY A 224 14.21 2.32 35.33
C GLY A 224 14.82 1.44 34.23
N THR A 225 15.18 0.20 34.58
CA THR A 225 15.86 -0.74 33.67
C THR A 225 14.99 -1.93 33.27
N VAL A 226 15.36 -2.58 32.16
CA VAL A 226 14.79 -3.87 31.76
C VAL A 226 15.07 -4.95 32.82
N ALA A 227 16.22 -4.87 33.52
CA ALA A 227 16.54 -5.77 34.63
C ALA A 227 15.57 -5.63 35.81
N GLN A 228 15.12 -4.42 36.12
CA GLN A 228 14.08 -4.20 37.14
C GLN A 228 12.73 -4.80 36.72
N HIS A 229 12.36 -4.71 35.43
CA HIS A 229 11.16 -5.38 34.91
C HIS A 229 11.28 -6.90 35.01
N LEU A 230 12.46 -7.46 34.72
CA LEU A 230 12.75 -8.88 34.91
C LEU A 230 12.62 -9.30 36.38
N LEU A 231 13.12 -8.49 37.32
CA LEU A 231 13.00 -8.74 38.75
C LEU A 231 11.53 -8.70 39.20
N ALA A 232 10.77 -7.72 38.71
CA ALA A 232 9.34 -7.63 38.98
C ALA A 232 8.58 -8.84 38.41
N ALA A 233 8.95 -9.32 37.21
CA ALA A 233 8.37 -10.53 36.61
C ALA A 233 8.64 -11.77 37.46
N LEU A 234 9.89 -11.96 37.88
CA LEU A 234 10.29 -13.08 38.76
C LEU A 234 9.58 -13.05 40.12
N THR A 235 9.30 -11.86 40.66
CA THR A 235 8.56 -11.70 41.92
C THR A 235 7.08 -12.04 41.77
N ARG A 236 6.48 -11.85 40.58
CA ARG A 236 5.06 -12.16 40.33
C ARG A 236 4.76 -13.65 40.21
N GLY A 237 5.76 -14.47 39.90
CA GLY A 237 5.62 -15.92 39.76
C GLY A 237 6.40 -16.45 38.55
N THR A 238 6.92 -17.67 38.69
CA THR A 238 7.83 -18.27 37.71
C THR A 238 7.29 -19.51 37.03
N ASP A 239 6.06 -19.93 37.37
CA ASP A 239 5.57 -21.27 37.06
C ASP A 239 4.54 -21.29 35.93
N GLU A 240 4.04 -20.12 35.53
CA GLU A 240 3.20 -19.98 34.33
C GLU A 240 4.09 -20.00 33.06
N PRO A 241 3.66 -20.66 31.97
CA PRO A 241 4.35 -20.58 30.69
C PRO A 241 4.46 -19.14 30.18
N VAL A 242 5.64 -18.76 29.70
CA VAL A 242 5.90 -17.45 29.07
C VAL A 242 6.50 -17.59 27.67
N LEU A 243 6.93 -18.79 27.29
CA LEU A 243 7.48 -19.09 25.97
C LEU A 243 6.95 -20.46 25.50
N GLU A 244 6.55 -20.54 24.25
CA GLU A 244 6.24 -21.78 23.55
C GLU A 244 7.08 -21.90 22.29
N PHE A 245 7.66 -23.07 22.08
CA PHE A 245 8.44 -23.39 20.89
C PHE A 245 8.25 -24.86 20.54
N HIS A 246 7.73 -25.13 19.33
CA HIS A 246 7.23 -26.45 18.97
C HIS A 246 6.21 -26.96 20.01
N ASP A 247 6.35 -28.21 20.47
CA ASP A 247 5.46 -28.81 21.48
C ASP A 247 5.94 -28.54 22.92
N GLN A 248 6.93 -27.66 23.11
CA GLN A 248 7.50 -27.34 24.42
C GLN A 248 6.97 -26.02 24.96
N SER A 249 6.61 -26.04 26.24
CA SER A 249 6.28 -24.84 27.02
C SER A 249 7.37 -24.59 28.04
N TRP A 250 7.80 -23.34 28.13
CA TRP A 250 8.86 -22.87 29.01
C TRP A 250 8.32 -21.79 29.93
N THR A 251 8.51 -21.98 31.22
CA THR A 251 8.19 -20.99 32.23
C THR A 251 9.32 -19.97 32.37
N LEU A 252 9.05 -18.83 33.00
CA LEU A 252 10.11 -17.86 33.30
C LEU A 252 11.18 -18.48 34.20
N GLY A 253 10.79 -19.38 35.11
CA GLY A 253 11.72 -20.11 35.95
C GLY A 253 12.65 -21.04 35.15
N ASP A 254 12.16 -21.67 34.08
CA ASP A 254 12.96 -22.55 33.22
C ASP A 254 14.00 -21.75 32.43
N LEU A 255 13.55 -20.64 31.82
CA LEU A 255 14.42 -19.74 31.07
C LEU A 255 15.51 -19.13 31.96
N MET A 256 15.18 -18.78 33.20
CA MET A 256 16.18 -18.24 34.13
C MET A 256 17.15 -19.28 34.65
N ARG A 257 16.74 -20.55 34.82
CA ARG A 257 17.71 -21.63 35.09
C ARG A 257 18.67 -21.80 33.93
N ARG A 258 18.16 -21.74 32.70
CA ARG A 258 19.00 -21.80 31.50
C ARG A 258 19.94 -20.59 31.39
N ALA A 259 19.44 -19.39 31.71
CA ALA A 259 20.24 -18.18 31.77
C ALA A 259 21.37 -18.29 32.83
N ASP A 260 21.10 -18.90 33.99
CA ASP A 260 22.10 -19.10 35.04
C ASP A 260 23.20 -20.08 34.64
N GLN A 261 22.86 -21.10 33.85
CA GLN A 261 23.85 -22.00 33.25
C GLN A 261 24.73 -21.25 32.25
N ILE A 262 24.15 -20.37 31.43
CA ILE A 262 24.90 -19.50 30.51
C ILE A 262 25.83 -18.59 31.31
N ILE A 263 25.34 -17.87 32.32
CA ILE A 263 26.15 -16.99 33.18
C ILE A 263 27.30 -17.75 33.83
N SER A 264 27.03 -18.96 34.35
CA SER A 264 28.06 -19.80 34.96
C SER A 264 29.12 -20.26 33.96
N GLY A 265 28.69 -20.62 32.74
CA GLY A 265 29.60 -20.99 31.65
C GLY A 265 30.43 -19.81 31.12
N LEU A 266 29.91 -18.59 31.21
CA LEU A 266 30.61 -17.37 30.84
C LEU A 266 31.74 -17.00 31.82
N GLY A 267 31.65 -17.40 33.09
CA GLY A 267 32.72 -17.23 34.08
C GLY A 267 33.28 -15.80 34.13
N ALA A 268 34.57 -15.65 33.83
CA ALA A 268 35.27 -14.36 33.90
C ALA A 268 34.79 -13.31 32.88
N HIS A 269 34.04 -13.71 31.83
CA HIS A 269 33.46 -12.77 30.86
C HIS A 269 32.29 -11.98 31.45
N VAL A 270 31.74 -12.39 32.60
CA VAL A 270 30.58 -11.74 33.24
C VAL A 270 30.99 -10.48 34.00
N HIS A 271 30.71 -9.33 33.40
CA HIS A 271 30.78 -8.03 34.07
C HIS A 271 29.80 -7.05 33.40
N LYS A 272 29.47 -5.98 34.12
CA LYS A 272 28.61 -4.91 33.58
C LYS A 272 29.25 -4.27 32.35
N GLY A 273 28.47 -4.10 31.30
CA GLY A 273 28.91 -3.53 30.02
C GLY A 273 29.67 -4.51 29.11
N ALA A 274 29.91 -5.75 29.55
CA ALA A 274 30.45 -6.80 28.69
C ALA A 274 29.55 -6.97 27.46
N ARG A 275 30.13 -7.20 26.28
CA ARG A 275 29.36 -7.32 25.03
C ARG A 275 29.23 -8.78 24.67
N PHE A 276 28.03 -9.32 24.81
CA PHE A 276 27.74 -10.72 24.51
C PHE A 276 27.20 -10.82 23.08
N GLY A 277 28.00 -11.42 22.20
CA GLY A 277 27.56 -11.81 20.87
C GLY A 277 26.57 -12.97 20.97
N ILE A 278 25.33 -12.80 20.51
CA ILE A 278 24.33 -13.86 20.53
C ILE A 278 24.19 -14.39 19.10
N GLY A 279 24.91 -15.47 18.80
CA GLY A 279 24.89 -16.18 17.53
C GLY A 279 24.14 -17.49 17.66
N LEU A 280 22.85 -17.43 17.97
CA LEU A 280 21.97 -18.58 18.20
C LEU A 280 20.77 -18.54 17.25
N ARG A 281 20.32 -19.71 16.81
CA ARG A 281 19.03 -19.83 16.13
C ARG A 281 17.88 -19.45 17.08
N PRO A 282 16.75 -18.96 16.55
CA PRO A 282 15.59 -18.67 17.38
C PRO A 282 15.08 -19.92 18.12
N GLY A 283 14.94 -19.80 19.44
CA GLY A 283 14.55 -20.88 20.34
C GLY A 283 14.77 -20.49 21.80
N PRO A 284 14.48 -21.40 22.76
CA PRO A 284 14.60 -21.13 24.19
C PRO A 284 16.00 -20.66 24.63
N ASP A 285 17.06 -21.22 24.05
CA ASP A 285 18.44 -20.83 24.37
C ASP A 285 18.75 -19.39 23.98
N GLN A 286 18.22 -18.90 22.84
CA GLN A 286 18.39 -17.52 22.43
C GLN A 286 17.71 -16.57 23.43
N ILE A 287 16.50 -16.91 23.88
CA ILE A 287 15.77 -16.13 24.89
C ILE A 287 16.51 -16.17 26.23
N ALA A 288 17.02 -17.33 26.65
CA ALA A 288 17.82 -17.46 27.87
C ALA A 288 19.11 -16.65 27.80
N ALA A 289 19.78 -16.57 26.66
CA ALA A 289 20.97 -15.75 26.47
C ALA A 289 20.67 -14.23 26.58
N LEU A 290 19.52 -13.77 26.06
CA LEU A 290 19.07 -12.39 26.25
C LEU A 290 18.81 -12.09 27.73
N LEU A 291 18.12 -12.98 28.44
CA LEU A 291 17.83 -12.83 29.86
C LEU A 291 19.09 -12.90 30.72
N ALA A 292 20.06 -13.75 30.35
CA ALA A 292 21.37 -13.80 30.98
C ALA A 292 22.10 -12.46 30.88
N ALA A 293 22.15 -11.88 29.68
CA ALA A 293 22.77 -10.57 29.46
C ALA A 293 22.08 -9.47 30.29
N VAL A 294 20.75 -9.41 30.28
CA VAL A 294 19.97 -8.45 31.08
C VAL A 294 20.23 -8.63 32.59
N ARG A 295 20.29 -9.87 33.07
CA ARG A 295 20.51 -10.17 34.50
C ARG A 295 21.85 -9.67 35.01
N VAL A 296 22.91 -9.72 34.18
CA VAL A 296 24.28 -9.33 34.57
C VAL A 296 24.70 -7.95 34.06
N GLY A 297 23.79 -7.21 33.39
CA GLY A 297 24.07 -5.89 32.85
C GLY A 297 25.03 -5.90 31.65
N ALA A 298 25.06 -7.00 30.90
CA ALA A 298 25.82 -7.10 29.65
C ALA A 298 25.02 -6.53 28.47
N VAL A 299 25.74 -6.03 27.47
CA VAL A 299 25.19 -5.52 26.23
C VAL A 299 24.93 -6.69 25.28
N VAL A 300 23.69 -6.84 24.85
CA VAL A 300 23.28 -7.79 23.82
C VAL A 300 23.78 -7.32 22.46
N VAL A 301 24.54 -8.16 21.76
CA VAL A 301 24.93 -7.95 20.36
C VAL A 301 24.41 -9.11 19.51
N PRO A 302 23.27 -8.96 18.82
CA PRO A 302 22.73 -10.01 17.97
C PRO A 302 23.65 -10.29 16.78
N LEU A 303 23.97 -11.57 16.55
CA LEU A 303 24.80 -12.01 15.42
C LEU A 303 23.98 -12.87 14.48
N ASP A 304 23.62 -12.31 13.33
CA ASP A 304 22.88 -13.01 12.29
C ASP A 304 23.86 -13.76 11.36
N THR A 305 23.92 -15.08 11.52
CA THR A 305 24.78 -15.96 10.71
C THR A 305 24.27 -16.15 9.28
N SER A 306 23.08 -15.63 8.93
CA SER A 306 22.61 -15.60 7.54
C SER A 306 23.24 -14.47 6.72
N LEU A 307 23.89 -13.50 7.38
CA LEU A 307 24.59 -12.42 6.71
C LEU A 307 25.83 -12.93 5.96
N PRO A 308 26.22 -12.29 4.83
CA PRO A 308 27.46 -12.60 4.15
C PRO A 308 28.67 -12.51 5.08
N ALA A 309 29.65 -13.39 4.91
CA ALA A 309 30.81 -13.50 5.79
C ALA A 309 31.56 -12.17 5.96
N LEU A 310 31.72 -11.38 4.90
CA LEU A 310 32.38 -10.07 4.98
C LEU A 310 31.57 -9.05 5.80
N ARG A 311 30.23 -9.10 5.73
CA ARG A 311 29.36 -8.21 6.52
C ARG A 311 29.38 -8.61 7.99
N LEU A 312 29.29 -9.91 8.28
CA LEU A 312 29.42 -10.43 9.64
C LEU A 312 30.80 -10.09 10.22
N ALA A 313 31.88 -10.20 9.43
CA ALA A 313 33.21 -9.79 9.83
C ALA A 313 33.31 -8.32 10.19
N ALA A 314 32.68 -7.44 9.40
CA ALA A 314 32.64 -6.01 9.69
C ALA A 314 31.90 -5.71 10.99
N ILE A 315 30.79 -6.40 11.26
CA ILE A 315 30.04 -6.31 12.53
C ILE A 315 30.93 -6.77 13.70
N LEU A 316 31.56 -7.93 13.59
CA LEU A 316 32.39 -8.50 14.64
C LEU A 316 33.61 -7.63 14.98
N ALA A 317 34.23 -7.04 13.95
CA ALA A 317 35.35 -6.11 14.12
C ALA A 317 34.95 -4.84 14.90
N ASP A 318 33.74 -4.33 14.67
CA ASP A 318 33.25 -3.09 15.27
C ASP A 318 32.56 -3.30 16.64
N ALA A 319 31.99 -4.48 16.85
CA ALA A 319 31.24 -4.80 18.06
C ALA A 319 32.11 -4.95 19.30
N THR A 320 33.41 -5.25 19.15
CA THR A 320 34.37 -5.52 20.24
C THR A 320 33.80 -6.44 21.33
N LEU A 321 33.45 -7.66 20.92
CA LEU A 321 32.77 -8.64 21.77
C LEU A 321 33.67 -9.17 22.89
N SER A 322 33.09 -9.38 24.07
CA SER A 322 33.76 -10.08 25.17
C SER A 322 33.73 -11.60 24.99
N VAL A 323 32.67 -12.11 24.37
CA VAL A 323 32.40 -13.54 24.17
C VAL A 323 31.24 -13.69 23.17
N ILE A 324 31.20 -14.81 22.46
CA ILE A 324 30.08 -15.23 21.62
C ILE A 324 29.36 -16.41 22.29
N VAL A 325 28.08 -16.26 22.61
CA VAL A 325 27.20 -17.37 22.99
C VAL A 325 26.61 -17.95 21.70
N THR A 326 26.93 -19.21 21.40
CA THR A 326 26.52 -19.88 20.16
C THR A 326 26.29 -21.37 20.36
N GLU A 327 25.93 -22.06 19.29
CA GLU A 327 25.76 -23.51 19.23
C GLU A 327 26.86 -24.13 18.37
N LYS A 328 27.17 -25.41 18.59
CA LYS A 328 28.24 -26.13 17.89
C LYS A 328 28.07 -26.09 16.37
N ALA A 329 26.84 -26.08 15.88
CA ALA A 329 26.53 -26.01 14.45
C ALA A 329 26.91 -24.66 13.80
N LEU A 330 26.99 -23.58 14.58
CA LEU A 330 27.24 -22.23 14.09
C LEU A 330 28.67 -21.73 14.36
N VAL A 331 29.41 -22.38 15.26
CA VAL A 331 30.77 -21.96 15.68
C VAL A 331 31.73 -21.69 14.52
N ALA A 332 31.61 -22.43 13.42
CA ALA A 332 32.47 -22.27 12.24
C ALA A 332 32.37 -20.87 11.59
N HIS A 333 31.22 -20.19 11.71
CA HIS A 333 31.05 -18.81 11.21
C HIS A 333 31.92 -17.81 11.95
N PHE A 334 32.36 -18.17 13.17
CA PHE A 334 33.11 -17.31 14.07
C PHE A 334 34.58 -17.73 14.24
N ALA A 335 34.99 -18.88 13.68
CA ALA A 335 36.30 -19.48 13.92
C ALA A 335 37.49 -18.61 13.50
N ASN A 336 37.29 -17.68 12.56
CA ASN A 336 38.34 -16.78 12.07
C ASN A 336 38.50 -15.50 12.91
N PHE A 337 37.73 -15.34 13.99
CA PHE A 337 37.79 -14.18 14.86
C PHE A 337 38.42 -14.56 16.20
N ALA A 338 39.29 -13.69 16.71
CA ALA A 338 39.93 -13.84 18.01
C ALA A 338 38.97 -13.48 19.15
N VAL A 339 37.85 -14.21 19.27
CA VAL A 339 36.83 -14.02 20.31
C VAL A 339 36.44 -15.39 20.87
N ASP A 340 36.40 -15.50 22.20
CA ASP A 340 35.99 -16.73 22.86
C ASP A 340 34.53 -17.08 22.57
N ALA A 341 34.24 -18.37 22.39
CA ALA A 341 32.91 -18.88 22.13
C ALA A 341 32.44 -19.80 23.25
N LEU A 342 31.29 -19.48 23.85
CA LEU A 342 30.57 -20.37 24.76
C LEU A 342 29.54 -21.17 23.96
N LEU A 343 29.69 -22.49 23.97
CA LEU A 343 28.76 -23.41 23.31
C LEU A 343 27.64 -23.81 24.27
N ILE A 344 26.38 -23.60 23.87
CA ILE A 344 25.20 -23.94 24.70
C ILE A 344 25.09 -25.43 25.04
N GLU A 345 25.72 -26.30 24.26
CA GLU A 345 25.79 -27.75 24.49
C GLU A 345 26.83 -28.14 25.55
N THR A 346 27.74 -27.24 25.90
CA THR A 346 28.79 -27.47 26.90
C THR A 346 28.46 -26.90 28.28
N LEU A 347 27.27 -26.31 28.42
CA LEU A 347 26.86 -25.69 29.66
C LEU A 347 26.79 -26.73 30.81
N PRO A 348 27.16 -26.33 32.04
CA PRO A 348 27.15 -27.23 33.18
C PRO A 348 25.72 -27.73 33.44
N ALA A 349 25.58 -29.03 33.71
CA ALA A 349 24.30 -29.67 34.04
C ALA A 349 23.74 -29.25 35.42
N SER A 350 24.32 -28.25 36.07
CA SER A 350 23.94 -27.87 37.42
C SER A 350 22.57 -27.17 37.43
N ASP A 351 21.71 -27.61 38.34
CA ASP A 351 20.43 -26.97 38.69
C ASP A 351 20.58 -25.92 39.80
N ALA A 352 21.82 -25.64 40.24
CA ALA A 352 22.08 -24.63 41.25
C ALA A 352 21.69 -23.25 40.72
N ARG A 353 20.52 -22.75 41.16
CA ARG A 353 20.10 -21.38 40.90
C ARG A 353 21.14 -20.45 41.51
N LEU A 354 21.56 -19.42 40.77
CA LEU A 354 22.34 -18.34 41.35
C LEU A 354 21.46 -17.67 42.42
N SER A 355 21.76 -17.98 43.69
CA SER A 355 20.89 -17.74 44.85
C SER A 355 20.77 -16.28 45.25
N SER A 356 21.58 -15.41 44.64
CA SER A 356 21.47 -13.97 44.77
C SER A 356 21.40 -13.35 43.37
N TRP A 357 20.51 -12.37 43.22
CA TRP A 357 20.67 -11.34 42.20
C TRP A 357 21.89 -10.49 42.61
N SER A 358 23.10 -11.06 42.55
CA SER A 358 24.28 -10.53 43.22
C SER A 358 24.83 -9.26 42.55
N VAL A 359 24.87 -8.17 43.34
CA VAL A 359 25.84 -7.04 43.40
C VAL A 359 26.00 -6.12 42.18
N ILE A 360 25.57 -6.49 40.98
CA ILE A 360 25.75 -5.63 39.80
C ILE A 360 24.62 -4.58 39.73
N THR A 361 24.96 -3.33 40.07
CA THR A 361 24.06 -2.19 39.91
C THR A 361 23.98 -1.80 38.44
N ILE A 362 22.79 -1.92 37.84
CA ILE A 362 22.50 -1.54 36.46
C ILE A 362 21.67 -0.25 36.52
N GLU A 363 22.20 0.85 36.00
CA GLU A 363 21.48 2.12 35.90
C GLU A 363 20.71 2.21 34.57
N PRO A 364 19.67 3.05 34.49
CA PRO A 364 18.88 3.25 33.26
C PRO A 364 19.73 3.62 32.02
N GLU A 365 20.85 4.30 32.24
CA GLU A 365 21.81 4.81 31.25
C GLU A 365 22.80 3.73 30.78
N SER A 366 22.89 2.60 31.49
CA SER A 366 23.72 1.48 31.07
C SER A 366 23.26 0.95 29.71
N ALA A 367 24.22 0.61 28.84
CA ALA A 367 23.93 0.03 27.55
C ALA A 367 23.23 -1.34 27.69
N LEU A 368 22.15 -1.54 26.95
CA LEU A 368 21.38 -2.78 26.93
C LEU A 368 21.68 -3.60 25.67
N TYR A 369 21.70 -2.96 24.51
CA TYR A 369 21.95 -3.65 23.25
C TYR A 369 22.70 -2.77 22.25
N LEU A 370 23.38 -3.44 21.32
CA LEU A 370 24.09 -2.85 20.18
C LEU A 370 23.54 -3.46 18.89
N LEU A 371 22.85 -2.66 18.08
CA LEU A 371 22.30 -3.09 16.80
C LEU A 371 23.06 -2.42 15.65
N PHE A 372 23.32 -3.19 14.59
CA PHE A 372 24.02 -2.69 13.42
C PHE A 372 23.04 -2.37 12.29
N THR A 373 23.08 -1.13 11.79
CA THR A 373 22.31 -0.69 10.62
C THR A 373 23.20 -0.51 9.39
N SER A 374 22.61 -0.28 8.22
CA SER A 374 23.39 0.17 7.05
C SER A 374 24.06 1.52 7.31
N GLY A 375 25.18 1.78 6.62
CA GLY A 375 25.97 2.98 6.84
C GLY A 375 26.48 3.61 5.55
N SER A 376 26.31 4.92 5.43
CA SER A 376 26.74 5.75 4.29
C SER A 376 28.21 5.58 3.87
N THR A 377 29.09 5.02 4.71
CA THR A 377 30.51 4.75 4.38
C THR A 377 30.76 3.37 3.78
N GLY A 378 29.71 2.58 3.51
CA GLY A 378 29.84 1.18 3.09
C GLY A 378 30.08 0.18 4.23
N ARG A 379 30.12 0.66 5.48
CA ARG A 379 30.32 -0.14 6.70
C ARG A 379 29.08 -0.02 7.60
N PRO A 380 28.61 -1.12 8.22
CA PRO A 380 27.49 -1.07 9.14
C PRO A 380 27.80 -0.15 10.34
N LYS A 381 26.79 0.59 10.81
CA LYS A 381 26.89 1.52 11.95
C LYS A 381 26.26 0.87 13.19
N GLY A 382 27.03 0.69 14.26
CA GLY A 382 26.54 0.12 15.52
C GLY A 382 25.87 1.17 16.42
N VAL A 383 24.55 1.08 16.61
CA VAL A 383 23.74 1.93 17.49
C VAL A 383 23.67 1.31 18.89
N LEU A 384 24.21 2.00 19.88
CA LEU A 384 24.23 1.56 21.28
C LEU A 384 23.04 2.16 22.05
N VAL A 385 22.12 1.32 22.52
CA VAL A 385 20.87 1.79 23.16
C VAL A 385 20.89 1.48 24.66
N PRO A 386 20.49 2.43 25.53
CA PRO A 386 20.48 2.24 26.97
C PRO A 386 19.24 1.45 27.45
N HIS A 387 19.30 0.93 28.68
CA HIS A 387 18.19 0.20 29.30
C HIS A 387 16.89 1.00 29.36
N ARG A 388 16.96 2.29 29.70
CA ARG A 388 15.80 3.17 29.92
C ARG A 388 14.87 3.25 28.70
N THR A 389 15.44 3.23 27.49
CA THR A 389 14.69 3.35 26.23
C THR A 389 13.70 2.21 26.10
N LEU A 390 14.20 0.97 26.12
CA LEU A 390 13.34 -0.21 25.98
C LEU A 390 12.46 -0.41 27.23
N ALA A 391 12.99 -0.16 28.42
CA ALA A 391 12.25 -0.33 29.67
C ALA A 391 11.02 0.58 29.76
N ASN A 392 11.14 1.82 29.27
CA ASN A 392 10.01 2.74 29.14
C ASN A 392 9.00 2.26 28.10
N LEU A 393 9.47 1.91 26.90
CA LEU A 393 8.62 1.46 25.80
C LEU A 393 7.74 0.27 26.20
N VAL A 394 8.33 -0.80 26.74
CA VAL A 394 7.57 -2.01 27.08
C VAL A 394 6.59 -1.77 28.24
N ALA A 395 6.92 -0.90 29.19
CA ALA A 395 6.02 -0.52 30.28
C ALA A 395 4.86 0.35 29.78
N TRP A 396 5.13 1.26 28.85
CA TRP A 396 4.10 2.04 28.19
C TRP A 396 3.16 1.13 27.38
N GLU A 397 3.71 0.20 26.58
CA GLU A 397 2.92 -0.74 25.80
C GLU A 397 2.02 -1.61 26.68
N ASP A 398 2.53 -2.14 27.80
CA ASP A 398 1.72 -2.95 28.71
C ASP A 398 0.57 -2.15 29.33
N ARG A 399 0.78 -0.86 29.65
CA ARG A 399 -0.31 0.03 30.10
C ARG A 399 -1.39 0.24 29.04
N GLN A 400 -1.00 0.40 27.78
CA GLN A 400 -1.96 0.57 26.68
C GLN A 400 -2.67 -0.73 26.32
N ARG A 401 -1.92 -1.85 26.35
CA ARG A 401 -2.31 -3.15 25.84
C ARG A 401 -1.71 -4.26 26.72
N PRO A 402 -2.32 -4.54 27.89
CA PRO A 402 -1.81 -5.55 28.81
C PRO A 402 -1.67 -6.92 28.15
N THR A 403 -0.56 -7.61 28.40
CA THR A 403 -0.19 -8.84 27.67
C THR A 403 -0.35 -10.10 28.50
N ARG A 404 -0.63 -9.98 29.81
CA ARG A 404 -0.79 -11.11 30.72
C ARG A 404 -1.77 -12.15 30.18
N GLY A 405 -1.31 -13.40 30.08
CA GLY A 405 -2.08 -14.55 29.58
C GLY A 405 -2.42 -14.49 28.09
N LYS A 406 -1.93 -13.47 27.36
CA LYS A 406 -2.15 -13.30 25.92
C LYS A 406 -0.96 -13.80 25.13
N ARG A 407 -1.23 -14.26 23.91
CA ARG A 407 -0.25 -14.91 23.03
C ARG A 407 0.28 -13.91 22.01
N THR A 408 1.59 -13.72 21.99
CA THR A 408 2.28 -12.88 20.99
C THR A 408 3.10 -13.79 20.07
N LEU A 409 2.97 -13.62 18.76
CA LEU A 409 3.80 -14.37 17.81
C LEU A 409 5.23 -13.83 17.87
N GLY A 410 6.18 -14.69 18.20
CA GLY A 410 7.62 -14.42 18.15
C GLY A 410 8.17 -14.75 16.77
N ARG A 411 8.31 -13.74 15.92
CA ARG A 411 8.68 -13.88 14.50
C ARG A 411 9.86 -12.98 14.13
N THR A 412 9.98 -11.83 14.77
CA THR A 412 10.93 -10.79 14.37
C THR A 412 12.34 -11.15 14.84
N SER A 413 13.33 -11.00 13.95
CA SER A 413 14.73 -11.28 14.32
C SER A 413 15.20 -10.33 15.42
N ILE A 414 15.98 -10.85 16.38
CA ILE A 414 16.59 -10.08 17.46
C ILE A 414 17.64 -9.07 16.96
N ALA A 415 18.08 -9.19 15.70
CA ALA A 415 18.92 -8.20 15.03
C ALA A 415 18.17 -6.91 14.66
N PHE A 416 16.86 -6.87 14.93
CA PHE A 416 16.03 -5.67 14.86
C PHE A 416 15.52 -5.30 16.25
N ASP A 417 15.44 -4.00 16.50
CA ASP A 417 14.89 -3.40 17.71
C ASP A 417 13.48 -3.92 18.04
N VAL A 418 12.60 -4.01 17.03
CA VAL A 418 11.24 -4.55 17.16
C VAL A 418 11.24 -6.00 17.67
N GLY A 419 12.26 -6.80 17.35
CA GLY A 419 12.38 -8.16 17.88
C GLY A 419 12.62 -8.18 19.39
N LEU A 420 13.42 -7.25 19.90
CA LEU A 420 13.62 -7.09 21.35
C LEU A 420 12.35 -6.56 22.02
N GLN A 421 11.65 -5.60 21.41
CA GLN A 421 10.34 -5.12 21.88
C GLN A 421 9.32 -6.26 21.98
N GLU A 422 9.16 -7.05 20.92
CA GLU A 422 8.25 -8.20 20.84
C GLU A 422 8.50 -9.20 21.97
N ILE A 423 9.76 -9.54 22.24
CA ILE A 423 10.17 -10.47 23.29
C ILE A 423 9.91 -9.89 24.67
N PHE A 424 10.47 -8.70 24.97
CA PHE A 424 10.45 -8.14 26.31
C PHE A 424 9.08 -7.58 26.71
N ALA A 425 8.29 -7.01 25.78
CA ALA A 425 6.92 -6.59 26.03
C ALA A 425 5.96 -7.78 26.27
N THR A 426 6.39 -9.01 25.95
CA THR A 426 5.62 -10.23 26.20
C THR A 426 6.04 -10.90 27.50
N ILE A 427 7.29 -11.36 27.57
CA ILE A 427 7.78 -12.21 28.67
C ILE A 427 7.79 -11.46 30.00
N LEU A 428 8.22 -10.19 30.01
CA LEU A 428 8.34 -9.42 31.24
C LEU A 428 7.00 -9.07 31.87
N PHE A 429 5.88 -9.18 31.14
CA PHE A 429 4.55 -8.80 31.61
C PHE A 429 3.58 -10.00 31.70
N GLY A 430 4.13 -11.22 31.65
CA GLY A 430 3.36 -12.46 31.83
C GLY A 430 2.53 -12.87 30.60
N GLY A 431 2.86 -12.35 29.42
CA GLY A 431 2.37 -12.87 28.16
C GLY A 431 3.12 -14.13 27.73
N ILE A 432 2.56 -14.85 26.76
CA ILE A 432 3.14 -16.05 26.18
C ILE A 432 3.72 -15.69 24.81
N LEU A 433 5.05 -15.78 24.67
CA LEU A 433 5.73 -15.63 23.39
C LEU A 433 5.71 -16.96 22.65
N VAL A 434 5.08 -17.02 21.48
CA VAL A 434 4.99 -18.25 20.68
C VAL A 434 5.95 -18.13 19.51
N LEU A 435 7.10 -18.79 19.58
CA LEU A 435 8.14 -18.67 18.56
C LEU A 435 7.76 -19.44 17.29
N ALA A 436 7.75 -18.73 16.15
CA ALA A 436 7.60 -19.34 14.84
C ALA A 436 8.89 -20.09 14.45
N SER A 437 8.74 -21.26 13.83
CA SER A 437 9.85 -21.95 13.16
C SER A 437 10.33 -21.18 11.94
N GLU A 438 11.51 -21.54 11.42
CA GLU A 438 12.09 -20.87 10.23
C GLU A 438 11.19 -20.96 8.99
N ASN A 439 10.53 -22.11 8.79
CA ASN A 439 9.59 -22.31 7.70
C ASN A 439 8.32 -21.45 7.85
N GLU A 440 7.84 -21.28 9.09
CA GLU A 440 6.69 -20.42 9.39
C GLU A 440 7.06 -18.93 9.28
N ARG A 441 8.29 -18.56 9.64
CA ARG A 441 8.82 -17.21 9.43
C ARG A 441 8.94 -16.86 7.94
N SER A 442 9.39 -17.76 7.09
CA SER A 442 9.54 -17.47 5.66
C SER A 442 8.20 -17.47 4.89
N ASN A 443 7.16 -18.14 5.38
CA ASN A 443 5.87 -18.27 4.68
C ASN A 443 4.81 -17.25 5.16
N VAL A 444 4.92 -16.00 4.69
CA VAL A 444 3.99 -14.92 5.07
C VAL A 444 2.57 -15.13 4.49
N GLY A 445 2.44 -15.79 3.34
CA GLY A 445 1.13 -16.09 2.74
C GLY A 445 0.27 -17.01 3.62
N ALA A 446 0.90 -17.90 4.40
CA ALA A 446 0.22 -18.77 5.35
C ALA A 446 0.03 -18.15 6.75
N LEU A 447 0.40 -16.87 6.94
CA LEU A 447 0.45 -16.25 8.27
C LEU A 447 -0.94 -16.18 8.92
N ALA A 448 -2.01 -15.87 8.19
CA ALA A 448 -3.36 -15.85 8.77
C ALA A 448 -3.75 -17.22 9.37
N ASN A 449 -3.45 -18.32 8.67
CA ASN A 449 -3.71 -19.68 9.15
C ASN A 449 -2.85 -20.02 10.37
N LEU A 450 -1.59 -19.57 10.38
CA LEU A 450 -0.69 -19.73 11.52
C LEU A 450 -1.24 -19.01 12.77
N LEU A 451 -1.71 -17.77 12.62
CA LEU A 451 -2.27 -16.99 13.72
C LEU A 451 -3.51 -17.65 14.32
N ALA A 452 -4.39 -18.19 13.47
CA ALA A 452 -5.57 -18.93 13.90
C ALA A 452 -5.19 -20.20 14.68
N ARG A 453 -4.33 -21.05 14.09
CA ARG A 453 -3.88 -22.31 14.71
C ARG A 453 -3.20 -22.09 16.06
N LEU A 454 -2.34 -21.09 16.16
CA LEU A 454 -1.60 -20.76 17.37
C LEU A 454 -2.38 -19.83 18.33
N ARG A 455 -3.62 -19.47 17.99
CA ARG A 455 -4.49 -18.55 18.77
C ARG A 455 -3.79 -17.25 19.14
N ILE A 456 -3.05 -16.67 18.21
CA ILE A 456 -2.26 -15.47 18.44
C ILE A 456 -3.19 -14.27 18.64
N SER A 457 -2.86 -13.45 19.64
CA SER A 457 -3.60 -12.23 19.96
C SER A 457 -2.89 -10.95 19.53
N ARG A 458 -1.56 -11.00 19.44
CA ARG A 458 -0.71 -9.87 19.07
C ARG A 458 0.42 -10.31 18.15
N LEU A 459 0.74 -9.49 17.15
CA LEU A 459 1.92 -9.65 16.33
C LEU A 459 2.47 -8.28 15.89
N TYR A 460 3.77 -8.27 15.61
CA TYR A 460 4.50 -7.15 15.04
C TYR A 460 4.87 -7.49 13.59
N LEU A 461 4.67 -6.56 12.66
CA LEU A 461 4.96 -6.75 11.24
C LEU A 461 5.53 -5.48 10.58
N PRO A 462 6.49 -5.58 9.67
CA PRO A 462 6.68 -4.50 8.71
C PRO A 462 5.45 -4.40 7.79
N PRO A 463 5.08 -3.21 7.29
CA PRO A 463 3.94 -3.04 6.38
C PRO A 463 3.94 -3.99 5.18
N VAL A 464 5.11 -4.31 4.59
CA VAL A 464 5.21 -5.31 3.52
C VAL A 464 4.63 -6.69 3.92
N ALA A 465 4.91 -7.15 5.14
CA ALA A 465 4.40 -8.44 5.60
C ALA A 465 2.90 -8.37 5.93
N LEU A 466 2.40 -7.20 6.36
CA LEU A 466 0.97 -6.96 6.50
C LEU A 466 0.26 -7.09 5.15
N TYR A 467 0.77 -6.44 4.09
CA TYR A 467 0.16 -6.52 2.76
C TYR A 467 0.03 -7.97 2.31
N GLN A 468 1.14 -8.72 2.36
CA GLN A 468 1.19 -10.14 2.02
C GLN A 468 0.19 -10.97 2.80
N MET A 469 0.17 -10.82 4.13
CA MET A 469 -0.76 -11.54 4.99
C MET A 469 -2.21 -11.24 4.61
N THR A 470 -2.55 -9.98 4.36
CA THR A 470 -3.94 -9.57 4.07
C THR A 470 -4.39 -9.93 2.65
N GLU A 471 -3.48 -9.96 1.69
CA GLU A 471 -3.76 -10.37 0.30
C GLU A 471 -3.96 -11.88 0.19
N SER A 472 -3.17 -12.67 0.92
CA SER A 472 -3.29 -14.13 0.95
C SER A 472 -4.31 -14.65 1.98
N ALA A 473 -4.93 -13.77 2.76
CA ALA A 473 -5.87 -14.16 3.80
C ALA A 473 -7.15 -14.78 3.19
N PRO A 474 -7.70 -15.86 3.78
CA PRO A 474 -8.96 -16.43 3.33
C PRO A 474 -10.14 -15.46 3.50
N ASP A 475 -11.28 -15.78 2.86
CA ASP A 475 -12.53 -15.02 3.00
C ASP A 475 -13.14 -15.15 4.40
N ASP A 476 -13.12 -16.35 4.94
CA ASP A 476 -13.53 -16.61 6.31
C ASP A 476 -12.37 -16.37 7.28
N LEU A 477 -12.50 -15.33 8.11
CA LEU A 477 -11.54 -14.95 9.14
C LEU A 477 -12.08 -15.16 10.57
N THR A 478 -13.18 -15.92 10.72
CA THR A 478 -13.75 -16.25 12.04
C THR A 478 -12.75 -16.96 12.95
N ALA A 479 -11.86 -17.78 12.37
CA ALA A 479 -10.79 -18.47 13.09
C ALA A 479 -9.74 -17.52 13.72
N LEU A 480 -9.73 -16.24 13.34
CA LEU A 480 -8.87 -15.20 13.94
C LEU A 480 -9.52 -14.47 15.13
N GLU A 481 -10.49 -15.07 15.81
CA GLU A 481 -11.18 -14.48 16.97
C GLU A 481 -10.24 -13.97 18.09
N CYS A 482 -9.08 -14.61 18.25
CA CYS A 482 -8.09 -14.28 19.26
C CYS A 482 -7.29 -13.03 18.91
N LEU A 483 -7.15 -12.69 17.62
CA LEU A 483 -6.34 -11.57 17.13
C LEU A 483 -6.93 -10.24 17.58
N LYS A 484 -6.17 -9.47 18.37
CA LYS A 484 -6.57 -8.17 18.92
C LYS A 484 -5.70 -7.03 18.41
N HIS A 485 -4.41 -7.24 18.24
CA HIS A 485 -3.46 -6.17 17.92
C HIS A 485 -2.52 -6.58 16.79
N VAL A 486 -2.52 -5.81 15.71
CA VAL A 486 -1.53 -5.89 14.65
C VAL A 486 -0.73 -4.60 14.69
N ILE A 487 0.52 -4.70 15.12
CA ILE A 487 1.42 -3.56 15.28
C ILE A 487 2.34 -3.53 14.07
N VAL A 488 2.40 -2.38 13.39
CA VAL A 488 3.29 -2.18 12.24
C VAL A 488 4.29 -1.06 12.49
N ALA A 489 5.50 -1.27 12.01
CA ALA A 489 6.60 -0.32 12.13
C ALA A 489 7.60 -0.52 10.98
N GLY A 490 8.57 0.39 10.86
CA GLY A 490 9.69 0.21 9.95
C GLY A 490 9.47 0.73 8.53
N GLU A 491 8.24 0.92 8.04
CA GLU A 491 7.94 1.54 6.73
C GLU A 491 6.74 2.49 6.78
N ALA A 492 6.55 3.28 5.72
CA ALA A 492 5.31 4.03 5.55
C ALA A 492 4.15 3.06 5.29
N LEU A 493 3.16 3.07 6.19
CA LEU A 493 1.96 2.26 6.07
C LEU A 493 1.03 2.80 4.98
N ARG A 494 0.66 1.98 4.01
CA ARG A 494 -0.37 2.26 3.00
C ARG A 494 -1.56 1.33 3.20
N ILE A 495 -2.76 1.87 3.31
CA ILE A 495 -3.97 1.08 3.53
C ILE A 495 -4.53 0.62 2.18
N SER A 496 -4.37 -0.67 1.88
CA SER A 496 -4.99 -1.33 0.72
C SER A 496 -6.42 -1.77 1.02
N GLN A 497 -7.19 -2.11 -0.03
CA GLN A 497 -8.52 -2.70 0.16
C GLN A 497 -8.46 -4.05 0.91
N ALA A 498 -7.41 -4.85 0.67
CA ALA A 498 -7.19 -6.10 1.38
C ALA A 498 -7.03 -5.88 2.90
N ILE A 499 -6.25 -4.86 3.30
CA ILE A 499 -6.15 -4.46 4.72
C ILE A 499 -7.53 -4.06 5.26
N ARG A 500 -8.27 -3.19 4.57
CA ARG A 500 -9.60 -2.76 5.04
C ARG A 500 -10.54 -3.93 5.24
N ARG A 501 -10.55 -4.88 4.31
CA ARG A 501 -11.34 -6.12 4.39
C ARG A 501 -10.91 -6.97 5.59
N PHE A 502 -9.61 -7.23 5.74
CA PHE A 502 -9.08 -8.03 6.84
C PHE A 502 -9.49 -7.48 8.21
N PHE A 503 -9.33 -6.18 8.44
CA PHE A 503 -9.69 -5.55 9.70
C PHE A 503 -11.20 -5.34 9.88
N ARG A 504 -12.01 -5.34 8.80
CA ARG A 504 -13.48 -5.35 8.90
C ARG A 504 -14.00 -6.72 9.36
N SER A 505 -13.34 -7.79 8.92
CA SER A 505 -13.72 -9.17 9.22
C SER A 505 -13.09 -9.71 10.50
N THR A 506 -12.25 -8.93 11.18
CA THR A 506 -11.63 -9.29 12.47
C THR A 506 -11.96 -8.23 13.53
N ARG A 507 -11.75 -8.57 14.81
CA ARG A 507 -11.82 -7.58 15.91
C ARG A 507 -10.44 -6.98 16.23
N ALA A 508 -9.48 -7.14 15.34
CA ALA A 508 -8.13 -6.65 15.53
C ALA A 508 -8.07 -5.14 15.31
N ARG A 509 -7.18 -4.46 16.03
CA ARG A 509 -6.82 -3.06 15.76
C ARG A 509 -5.49 -3.00 15.03
N LEU A 510 -5.41 -2.12 14.05
CA LEU A 510 -4.16 -1.80 13.35
C LEU A 510 -3.49 -0.62 14.05
N ILE A 511 -2.23 -0.80 14.43
CA ILE A 511 -1.45 0.16 15.21
C ILE A 511 -0.21 0.51 14.40
N ASN A 512 -0.02 1.77 14.07
CA ASN A 512 1.13 2.25 13.31
C ASN A 512 2.12 2.93 14.26
N GLN A 513 3.28 2.32 14.44
CA GLN A 513 4.39 2.83 15.24
C GLN A 513 5.47 3.41 14.33
N TYR A 514 6.09 4.49 14.79
CA TYR A 514 7.23 5.11 14.12
C TYR A 514 8.34 5.37 15.11
N GLY A 515 9.56 5.03 14.71
CA GLY A 515 10.79 5.43 15.37
C GLY A 515 11.99 4.79 14.66
N PRO A 516 13.11 5.51 14.50
CA PRO A 516 14.37 4.92 14.07
C PRO A 516 15.02 4.11 15.22
N THR A 517 16.01 3.29 14.88
CA THR A 517 16.74 2.44 15.84
C THR A 517 17.45 3.25 16.93
N GLU A 518 17.86 4.47 16.60
CA GLU A 518 18.47 5.44 17.51
C GLU A 518 17.54 5.95 18.62
N THR A 519 16.24 5.64 18.56
CA THR A 519 15.26 6.09 19.57
C THR A 519 14.29 5.01 20.01
N HIS A 520 14.17 3.92 19.25
CA HIS A 520 13.27 2.77 19.47
C HIS A 520 11.82 3.18 19.77
N VAL A 521 11.02 3.35 18.71
CA VAL A 521 9.61 3.82 18.74
C VAL A 521 9.45 5.16 19.48
N ALA A 522 9.13 6.21 18.73
CA ALA A 522 8.87 7.54 19.25
C ALA A 522 7.40 7.91 19.25
N THR A 523 6.64 7.48 18.24
CA THR A 523 5.23 7.82 18.10
C THR A 523 4.38 6.60 17.76
N GLU A 524 3.09 6.67 18.11
CA GLU A 524 2.09 5.66 17.76
C GLU A 524 0.74 6.31 17.37
N VAL A 525 0.03 5.68 16.43
CA VAL A 525 -1.41 5.86 16.24
C VAL A 525 -2.13 4.51 16.21
N VAL A 526 -3.29 4.45 16.83
CA VAL A 526 -4.26 3.35 16.67
C VAL A 526 -5.30 3.80 15.64
N LEU A 527 -5.54 2.98 14.63
CA LEU A 527 -6.57 3.24 13.62
C LEU A 527 -7.93 2.77 14.16
N ASP A 528 -8.56 3.62 14.97
CA ASP A 528 -9.81 3.29 15.68
C ASP A 528 -11.11 3.55 14.89
N ASP A 529 -11.02 4.31 13.79
CA ASP A 529 -12.16 4.49 12.88
C ASP A 529 -12.59 3.15 12.23
N ALA A 530 -13.79 3.10 11.66
CA ALA A 530 -14.20 1.97 10.84
C ALA A 530 -13.17 1.75 9.71
N PRO A 531 -12.70 0.51 9.42
CA PRO A 531 -11.64 0.26 8.43
C PRO A 531 -11.89 0.84 7.05
N LEU A 532 -13.16 1.02 6.65
CA LEU A 532 -13.53 1.66 5.38
C LEU A 532 -13.25 3.18 5.33
N ARG A 533 -13.07 3.83 6.48
CA ARG A 533 -12.83 5.28 6.61
C ARG A 533 -11.36 5.63 6.85
N TRP A 534 -10.49 4.66 7.11
CA TRP A 534 -9.06 4.94 7.30
C TRP A 534 -8.47 5.70 6.09
N PRO A 535 -7.50 6.61 6.28
CA PRO A 535 -6.80 7.22 5.16
C PRO A 535 -5.89 6.21 4.45
N ASP A 536 -5.65 6.39 3.16
CA ASP A 536 -4.74 5.52 2.39
C ASP A 536 -3.29 5.61 2.88
N LEU A 537 -2.90 6.76 3.42
CA LEU A 537 -1.62 6.97 4.09
C LEU A 537 -1.89 7.53 5.50
N PRO A 538 -1.95 6.67 6.53
CA PRO A 538 -2.12 7.09 7.91
C PRO A 538 -0.96 7.95 8.41
N VAL A 539 -1.28 8.77 9.41
CA VAL A 539 -0.29 9.50 10.21
C VAL A 539 0.62 8.53 10.97
N ILE A 540 1.76 9.04 11.44
CA ILE A 540 2.65 8.31 12.35
C ILE A 540 2.30 8.55 13.82
N GLY A 541 1.29 9.39 14.08
CA GLY A 541 0.59 9.46 15.36
C GLY A 541 1.13 10.48 16.33
N ARG A 542 1.15 10.15 17.61
CA ARG A 542 1.56 11.06 18.69
C ARG A 542 2.71 10.47 19.50
N PRO A 543 3.53 11.30 20.17
CA PRO A 543 4.60 10.84 21.04
C PRO A 543 4.11 9.85 22.10
N ILE A 544 4.89 8.79 22.33
CA ILE A 544 4.64 7.85 23.43
C ILE A 544 5.11 8.45 24.77
N ALA A 545 4.71 7.86 25.89
CA ALA A 545 5.03 8.41 27.21
C ALA A 545 6.54 8.59 27.42
N GLY A 546 6.97 9.77 27.87
CA GLY A 546 8.38 10.10 28.12
C GLY A 546 9.23 10.38 26.89
N VAL A 547 8.65 10.37 25.69
CA VAL A 547 9.35 10.72 24.45
C VAL A 547 8.86 12.08 23.98
N ASP A 548 9.78 12.96 23.64
CA ASP A 548 9.46 14.26 23.08
C ASP A 548 9.81 14.27 21.58
N VAL A 549 8.96 14.88 20.76
CA VAL A 549 9.14 15.00 19.31
C VAL A 549 9.05 16.46 18.90
N HIS A 550 10.07 16.92 18.18
CA HIS A 550 10.16 18.27 17.65
C HIS A 550 10.23 18.23 16.13
N ILE A 551 9.57 19.20 15.49
CA ILE A 551 9.65 19.39 14.03
C ILE A 551 10.40 20.69 13.80
N LEU A 552 11.62 20.58 13.30
CA LEU A 552 12.59 21.67 13.26
C LEU A 552 12.86 22.12 11.83
N ASP A 553 13.12 23.40 11.62
CA ASP A 553 13.69 23.89 10.37
C ASP A 553 15.23 23.73 10.33
N ALA A 554 15.85 24.19 9.24
CA ALA A 554 17.30 24.12 9.07
C ALA A 554 18.09 24.90 10.13
N SER A 555 17.45 25.85 10.83
CA SER A 555 18.05 26.63 11.93
C SER A 555 17.89 25.96 13.30
N GLY A 556 17.23 24.79 13.37
CA GLY A 556 16.96 24.09 14.61
C GLY A 556 15.80 24.66 15.42
N VAL A 557 14.96 25.51 14.82
CA VAL A 557 13.79 26.10 15.48
C VAL A 557 12.53 25.33 15.10
N SER A 558 11.60 25.17 16.04
CA SER A 558 10.32 24.50 15.77
C SER A 558 9.55 25.20 14.65
N VAL A 559 8.89 24.43 13.79
CA VAL A 559 8.04 24.97 12.71
C VAL A 559 6.56 24.98 13.12
N PRO A 560 5.72 25.86 12.54
CA PRO A 560 4.29 25.91 12.84
C PRO A 560 3.54 24.65 12.42
N LEU A 561 2.27 24.54 12.84
CA LEU A 561 1.37 23.49 12.37
C LEU A 561 1.31 23.48 10.83
N LEU A 562 1.22 22.28 10.27
CA LEU A 562 1.16 21.97 8.84
C LEU A 562 2.43 22.30 8.02
N VAL A 563 3.44 22.95 8.62
CA VAL A 563 4.72 23.23 7.98
C VAL A 563 5.64 22.00 8.10
N PRO A 564 6.16 21.44 7.00
CA PRO A 564 7.11 20.34 7.05
C PRO A 564 8.48 20.77 7.57
N GLY A 565 9.00 20.06 8.56
CA GLY A 565 10.38 20.20 9.07
C GLY A 565 11.03 18.85 9.32
N GLU A 566 12.28 18.86 9.78
CA GLU A 566 13.00 17.67 10.21
C GLU A 566 12.48 17.18 11.57
N VAL A 567 12.30 15.87 11.71
CA VAL A 567 11.93 15.23 12.97
C VAL A 567 13.17 15.12 13.85
N ALA A 568 13.11 15.69 15.06
CA ALA A 568 14.07 15.48 16.13
C ALA A 568 13.37 14.86 17.35
N ILE A 569 14.01 13.88 17.99
CA ILE A 569 13.40 13.08 19.05
C ILE A 569 14.23 13.21 20.34
N GLY A 570 13.60 13.59 21.44
CA GLY A 570 14.19 13.78 22.76
C GLY A 570 13.53 12.92 23.85
N GLY A 571 13.73 13.33 25.10
CA GLY A 571 13.21 12.63 26.26
C GLY A 571 14.00 11.36 26.61
N ILE A 572 13.31 10.28 26.98
CA ILE A 572 13.93 9.03 27.43
C ILE A 572 14.44 8.14 26.29
N ALA A 573 13.96 8.37 25.07
CA ALA A 573 14.17 7.53 23.89
C ALA A 573 15.62 7.49 23.35
N PRO A 574 16.36 8.61 23.23
CA PRO A 574 17.63 8.64 22.50
C PRO A 574 18.67 7.63 22.97
N ALA A 575 19.24 6.92 22.00
CA ALA A 575 20.36 5.99 22.12
C ALA A 575 21.62 6.69 22.65
N ILE A 576 22.57 5.94 23.20
CA ILE A 576 23.86 6.47 23.67
C ILE A 576 24.66 7.06 22.50
N GLY A 577 24.60 6.44 21.33
CA GLY A 577 25.27 6.92 20.12
C GLY A 577 25.77 5.79 19.22
N TYR A 578 26.73 6.10 18.36
CA TYR A 578 27.38 5.14 17.48
C TYR A 578 28.74 4.71 18.04
N VAL A 579 28.94 3.40 18.28
CA VAL A 579 30.08 2.85 19.04
C VAL A 579 31.46 3.22 18.45
N SER A 580 31.58 3.23 17.12
CA SER A 580 32.84 3.53 16.43
C SER A 580 32.71 4.75 15.51
N ASN A 581 31.78 5.64 15.83
CA ASN A 581 31.59 6.88 15.08
C ASN A 581 31.17 8.04 16.00
N PRO A 582 32.09 8.52 16.87
CA PRO A 582 31.80 9.62 17.79
C PRO A 582 31.48 10.92 17.06
N GLU A 583 32.14 11.21 15.94
CA GLU A 583 31.88 12.41 15.11
C GLU A 583 30.42 12.44 14.64
N LEU A 584 29.92 11.33 14.08
CA LEU A 584 28.51 11.24 13.69
C LEU A 584 27.55 11.30 14.89
N THR A 585 27.99 10.78 16.05
CA THR A 585 27.22 10.87 17.29
C THR A 585 27.04 12.31 17.71
N GLU A 586 28.08 13.13 17.71
CA GLU A 586 28.01 14.56 18.07
C GLU A 586 27.14 15.35 17.08
N VAL A 587 27.19 15.01 15.79
CA VAL A 587 26.41 15.69 14.74
C VAL A 587 24.91 15.38 14.84
N LEU A 588 24.54 14.13 15.16
CA LEU A 588 23.14 13.69 15.14
C LEU A 588 22.48 13.65 16.52
N PHE A 589 23.24 13.50 17.60
CA PHE A 589 22.73 13.53 18.97
C PHE A 589 23.16 14.82 19.65
N VAL A 590 22.37 15.86 19.41
CA VAL A 590 22.69 17.24 19.78
C VAL A 590 22.07 17.58 21.13
N ASP A 591 22.80 18.29 21.98
CA ASP A 591 22.25 18.89 23.18
C ASP A 591 21.52 20.19 22.81
N ASP A 592 20.19 20.15 22.87
CA ASP A 592 19.35 21.34 22.76
C ASP A 592 19.19 21.96 24.15
N ALA A 593 19.54 23.24 24.29
CA ALA A 593 19.50 23.95 25.57
C ALA A 593 18.10 23.97 26.23
N ARG A 594 17.04 23.67 25.48
CA ARG A 594 15.65 23.74 25.91
C ARG A 594 14.94 22.38 25.88
N ALA A 595 15.43 21.41 25.11
CA ALA A 595 14.86 20.05 24.99
C ALA A 595 15.78 18.94 25.52
N GLY A 596 16.97 19.28 26.01
CA GLY A 596 17.99 18.32 26.39
C GLY A 596 18.56 17.61 25.16
N ARG A 597 19.04 16.38 25.36
CA ARG A 597 19.66 15.62 24.28
C ARG A 597 18.60 15.12 23.28
N VAL A 598 18.72 15.53 22.03
CA VAL A 598 17.82 15.16 20.93
C VAL A 598 18.56 14.43 19.81
N TYR A 599 17.91 13.44 19.19
CA TYR A 599 18.39 12.77 17.99
C TYR A 599 17.73 13.36 16.74
N ARG A 600 18.54 13.86 15.80
CA ARG A 600 18.10 14.34 14.47
C ARG A 600 17.97 13.18 13.51
N THR A 601 16.74 12.90 13.07
CA THR A 601 16.42 11.65 12.37
C THR A 601 16.73 11.67 10.86
N GLY A 602 16.82 12.86 10.26
CA GLY A 602 16.78 13.06 8.81
C GLY A 602 15.41 12.81 8.15
N ASP A 603 14.39 12.41 8.91
CA ASP A 603 13.01 12.28 8.44
C ASP A 603 12.33 13.66 8.43
N ARG A 604 11.41 13.87 7.48
CA ARG A 604 10.57 15.06 7.39
C ARG A 604 9.14 14.72 7.74
N ALA A 605 8.54 15.54 8.61
CA ALA A 605 7.14 15.41 9.01
C ALA A 605 6.53 16.79 9.30
N LYS A 606 5.22 16.83 9.53
CA LYS A 606 4.49 18.03 9.95
C LYS A 606 3.44 17.69 10.99
N TRP A 607 3.20 18.61 11.91
CA TRP A 607 2.05 18.53 12.82
C TRP A 607 0.76 18.83 12.07
N ARG A 608 -0.27 18.01 12.26
CA ARG A 608 -1.65 18.32 11.85
C ARG A 608 -2.34 19.19 12.90
N LEU A 609 -3.47 19.78 12.52
CA LEU A 609 -4.25 20.62 13.44
C LEU A 609 -4.91 19.80 14.56
N ASP A 610 -5.11 18.50 14.35
CA ASP A 610 -5.54 17.57 15.39
C ASP A 610 -4.39 17.12 16.31
N GLY A 611 -3.18 17.64 16.14
CA GLY A 611 -2.01 17.30 16.92
C GLY A 611 -1.40 15.93 16.64
N THR A 612 -1.78 15.28 15.54
CA THR A 612 -1.10 14.08 15.05
C THR A 612 0.04 14.44 14.10
N LEU A 613 1.05 13.58 14.01
CA LEU A 613 2.22 13.79 13.20
C LEU A 613 2.10 13.07 11.85
N GLU A 614 2.18 13.81 10.76
CA GLU A 614 2.14 13.28 9.39
C GLU A 614 3.55 13.15 8.82
N PHE A 615 3.93 11.95 8.42
CA PHE A 615 5.19 11.69 7.73
C PHE A 615 5.15 12.20 6.30
N VAL A 616 6.17 12.97 5.90
CA VAL A 616 6.28 13.58 4.56
C VAL A 616 7.30 12.85 3.70
N GLY A 617 8.45 12.45 4.26
CA GLY A 617 9.52 11.77 3.51
C GLY A 617 10.85 11.83 4.25
N ARG A 618 11.96 11.60 3.55
CA ARG A 618 13.33 11.80 4.07
C ARG A 618 14.01 12.97 3.39
N ALA A 619 14.89 13.65 4.13
CA ALA A 619 15.74 14.72 3.58
C ALA A 619 17.02 14.17 2.93
N ASP A 620 17.43 12.96 3.30
CA ASP A 620 18.64 12.29 2.80
C ASP A 620 18.31 11.17 1.79
N SER A 621 19.35 10.49 1.32
CA SER A 621 19.25 9.37 0.37
C SER A 621 18.92 8.03 1.03
N GLN A 622 18.55 7.99 2.32
CA GLN A 622 18.17 6.73 2.95
C GLN A 622 16.78 6.30 2.51
N VAL A 623 16.60 5.00 2.36
CA VAL A 623 15.35 4.41 1.92
C VAL A 623 15.01 3.20 2.79
N LYS A 624 13.74 2.81 2.77
CA LYS A 624 13.25 1.63 3.48
C LYS A 624 12.89 0.57 2.45
N VAL A 625 13.58 -0.56 2.48
CA VAL A 625 13.41 -1.68 1.55
C VAL A 625 13.04 -2.91 2.37
N ARG A 626 11.80 -3.41 2.22
CA ARG A 626 11.30 -4.63 2.91
C ARG A 626 11.42 -4.58 4.44
N GLY A 627 11.28 -3.39 5.03
CA GLY A 627 11.40 -3.12 6.46
C GLY A 627 12.82 -2.77 6.92
N TYR A 628 13.82 -2.90 6.04
CA TYR A 628 15.22 -2.60 6.35
C TYR A 628 15.54 -1.15 6.00
N ARG A 629 16.25 -0.45 6.89
CA ARG A 629 16.83 0.87 6.62
C ARG A 629 18.08 0.67 5.75
N VAL A 630 18.04 1.17 4.53
CA VAL A 630 19.12 1.07 3.54
C VAL A 630 19.64 2.45 3.17
N GLU A 631 20.94 2.65 3.37
CA GLU A 631 21.72 3.76 2.85
C GLU A 631 22.09 3.45 1.40
N LEU A 632 21.59 4.21 0.43
CA LEU A 632 21.94 4.01 -0.99
C LEU A 632 23.47 4.06 -1.20
N LEU A 633 24.16 4.93 -0.47
CA LEU A 633 25.61 5.06 -0.53
C LEU A 633 26.36 3.83 0.03
N ASP A 634 25.77 3.05 0.97
CA ASP A 634 26.36 1.78 1.45
C ASP A 634 26.47 0.79 0.26
N LEU A 635 25.41 0.74 -0.57
CA LEU A 635 25.40 -0.07 -1.79
C LEU A 635 26.36 0.47 -2.84
N GLU A 636 26.36 1.78 -3.09
CA GLU A 636 27.24 2.44 -4.08
C GLU A 636 28.72 2.21 -3.77
N VAL A 637 29.13 2.41 -2.51
CA VAL A 637 30.53 2.22 -2.08
C VAL A 637 30.96 0.76 -2.19
N ASN A 638 30.09 -0.20 -1.84
CA ASN A 638 30.41 -1.61 -1.98
C ASN A 638 30.45 -2.06 -3.44
N ALA A 639 29.57 -1.52 -4.30
CA ALA A 639 29.57 -1.73 -5.75
C ALA A 639 30.82 -1.14 -6.42
N ALA A 640 31.23 0.07 -6.03
CA ALA A 640 32.43 0.72 -6.55
C ALA A 640 33.75 0.03 -6.13
N ARG A 641 33.73 -0.89 -5.16
CA ARG A 641 34.89 -1.69 -4.74
C ARG A 641 35.08 -2.98 -5.56
N LEU A 642 34.16 -3.27 -6.48
CA LEU A 642 34.25 -4.46 -7.33
C LEU A 642 35.29 -4.24 -8.45
N ALA A 643 35.95 -5.30 -8.86
CA ALA A 643 36.92 -5.25 -9.96
C ALA A 643 36.23 -4.82 -11.25
N GLY A 644 36.85 -3.90 -12.00
CA GLY A 644 36.31 -3.38 -13.27
C GLY A 644 35.19 -2.35 -13.13
N VAL A 645 34.85 -1.89 -11.92
CA VAL A 645 33.88 -0.82 -11.66
C VAL A 645 34.61 0.49 -11.34
N ARG A 646 34.40 1.51 -12.18
CA ARG A 646 34.94 2.87 -12.01
C ARG A 646 34.05 3.73 -11.10
N GLN A 647 32.73 3.65 -11.28
CA GLN A 647 31.75 4.37 -10.48
C GLN A 647 30.48 3.53 -10.32
N ALA A 648 29.74 3.74 -9.23
CA ALA A 648 28.43 3.15 -9.04
C ALA A 648 27.45 4.18 -8.42
N ALA A 649 26.19 4.13 -8.83
CA ALA A 649 25.09 4.90 -8.27
C ALA A 649 23.90 3.99 -7.98
N ALA A 650 23.19 4.21 -6.88
CA ALA A 650 22.00 3.47 -6.52
C ALA A 650 20.78 4.40 -6.50
N LYS A 651 19.64 3.88 -6.95
CA LYS A 651 18.35 4.56 -6.97
C LYS A 651 17.31 3.65 -6.34
N PHE A 652 16.50 4.19 -5.43
CA PHE A 652 15.26 3.54 -5.05
C PHE A 652 14.20 3.90 -6.08
N TRP A 653 13.55 2.89 -6.64
CA TRP A 653 12.59 3.04 -7.72
C TRP A 653 11.28 2.33 -7.36
N THR A 654 10.17 2.90 -7.82
CA THR A 654 8.84 2.33 -7.69
C THR A 654 8.13 2.39 -9.03
N SER A 655 7.69 1.26 -9.57
CA SER A 655 6.86 1.20 -10.80
C SER A 655 5.77 0.14 -10.64
N GLY A 656 4.51 0.56 -10.80
CA GLY A 656 3.35 -0.28 -10.49
C GLY A 656 3.42 -0.83 -9.06
N ASP A 657 3.36 -2.15 -8.93
CA ASP A 657 3.48 -2.86 -7.65
C ASP A 657 4.93 -3.10 -7.21
N TRP A 658 5.90 -2.87 -8.10
CA TRP A 658 7.31 -3.11 -7.80
C TRP A 658 7.93 -1.95 -7.02
N LYS A 659 8.65 -2.27 -5.93
CA LYS A 659 9.46 -1.32 -5.15
C LYS A 659 10.78 -1.97 -4.73
N GLY A 660 11.88 -1.23 -4.87
CA GLY A 660 13.21 -1.77 -4.57
C GLY A 660 14.34 -0.90 -5.13
N LEU A 661 15.53 -1.49 -5.23
CA LEU A 661 16.76 -0.81 -5.62
C LEU A 661 17.12 -1.09 -7.07
N ALA A 662 17.65 -0.08 -7.75
CA ALA A 662 18.35 -0.17 -9.03
C ALA A 662 19.80 0.31 -8.83
N LEU A 663 20.75 -0.28 -9.56
CA LEU A 663 22.18 0.02 -9.45
C LEU A 663 22.79 0.24 -10.83
N TYR A 664 23.53 1.33 -10.96
CA TYR A 664 24.10 1.80 -12.21
C TYR A 664 25.60 1.79 -12.06
N PHE A 665 26.30 1.20 -13.01
CA PHE A 665 27.74 1.04 -13.01
C PHE A 665 28.36 1.81 -14.16
N VAL A 666 29.53 2.37 -13.93
CA VAL A 666 30.44 2.75 -14.99
C VAL A 666 31.62 1.81 -14.95
N LEU A 667 31.88 1.11 -16.05
CA LEU A 667 32.84 0.00 -16.12
C LEU A 667 34.12 0.39 -16.86
N ASP A 668 35.22 -0.29 -16.55
CA ASP A 668 36.48 -0.14 -17.27
C ASP A 668 36.44 -0.88 -18.62
N ALA A 669 36.81 -0.19 -19.70
CA ALA A 669 36.61 -0.66 -21.08
C ALA A 669 37.49 -1.85 -21.51
N VAL A 670 38.53 -2.19 -20.76
CA VAL A 670 39.54 -3.18 -21.19
C VAL A 670 39.08 -4.63 -20.89
N GLN A 671 38.33 -4.85 -19.80
CA GLN A 671 37.67 -6.13 -19.43
C GLN A 671 36.46 -5.85 -18.53
N ALA A 672 35.34 -5.41 -19.11
CA ALA A 672 34.14 -5.07 -18.35
C ALA A 672 33.44 -6.34 -17.83
N PRO A 673 33.23 -6.48 -16.51
CA PRO A 673 32.49 -7.60 -15.94
C PRO A 673 31.01 -7.53 -16.34
N THR A 674 30.38 -8.70 -16.47
CA THR A 674 28.94 -8.82 -16.71
C THR A 674 28.15 -8.39 -15.47
N MET A 675 26.89 -7.99 -15.65
CA MET A 675 26.01 -7.67 -14.51
C MET A 675 25.81 -8.86 -13.56
N ARG A 676 25.86 -10.09 -14.07
CA ARG A 676 25.82 -11.32 -13.25
C ARG A 676 27.05 -11.43 -12.37
N GLU A 677 28.26 -11.32 -12.95
CA GLU A 677 29.51 -11.35 -12.19
C GLU A 677 29.57 -10.23 -11.14
N LEU A 678 29.11 -9.02 -11.49
CA LEU A 678 29.01 -7.90 -10.54
C LEU A 678 28.03 -8.19 -9.40
N ARG A 679 26.85 -8.75 -9.71
CA ARG A 679 25.84 -9.08 -8.70
C ARG A 679 26.33 -10.19 -7.76
N GLU A 680 27.01 -11.21 -8.28
CA GLU A 680 27.61 -12.29 -7.49
C GLU A 680 28.69 -11.75 -6.57
N ALA A 681 29.61 -10.93 -7.09
CA ALA A 681 30.65 -10.30 -6.28
C ALA A 681 30.08 -9.34 -5.23
N LEU A 682 28.95 -8.68 -5.52
CA LEU A 682 28.26 -7.81 -4.57
C LEU A 682 27.55 -8.61 -3.47
N ARG A 683 26.98 -9.78 -3.79
CA ARG A 683 26.30 -10.69 -2.84
C ARG A 683 27.22 -11.14 -1.70
N GLU A 684 28.52 -11.21 -1.94
CA GLU A 684 29.51 -11.53 -0.90
C GLU A 684 29.74 -10.38 0.11
N ARG A 685 29.34 -9.14 -0.23
CA ARG A 685 29.69 -7.92 0.50
C ARG A 685 28.48 -7.26 1.18
N VAL A 686 27.31 -7.31 0.57
CA VAL A 686 26.08 -6.70 1.08
C VAL A 686 24.97 -7.73 1.31
N PRO A 687 24.08 -7.53 2.29
CA PRO A 687 22.94 -8.42 2.52
C PRO A 687 22.01 -8.56 1.31
N GLU A 688 21.31 -9.70 1.20
CA GLU A 688 20.42 -10.00 0.05
C GLU A 688 19.31 -8.94 -0.14
N TYR A 689 18.80 -8.34 0.94
CA TYR A 689 17.78 -7.27 0.84
C TYR A 689 18.30 -5.96 0.21
N MET A 690 19.63 -5.78 0.10
CA MET A 690 20.26 -4.64 -0.58
C MET A 690 20.59 -4.93 -2.04
N LEU A 691 20.47 -6.18 -2.51
CA LEU A 691 20.85 -6.55 -3.87
C LEU A 691 19.70 -6.25 -4.84
N PRO A 692 19.93 -5.40 -5.86
CA PRO A 692 19.00 -5.22 -6.97
C PRO A 692 18.83 -6.52 -7.78
N PRO A 693 17.67 -6.69 -8.43
CA PRO A 693 17.52 -7.72 -9.45
C PRO A 693 18.39 -7.41 -10.69
N LEU A 694 18.77 -8.43 -11.47
CA LEU A 694 19.62 -8.22 -12.66
C LEU A 694 19.03 -7.21 -13.67
N HIS A 695 17.71 -7.21 -13.83
CA HIS A 695 17.02 -6.27 -14.74
C HIS A 695 17.00 -4.81 -14.24
N ALA A 696 17.40 -4.56 -12.99
CA ALA A 696 17.58 -3.23 -12.43
C ALA A 696 19.06 -2.88 -12.24
N MET A 697 19.96 -3.58 -12.94
CA MET A 697 21.40 -3.30 -12.97
C MET A 697 21.82 -2.86 -14.37
N PHE A 698 22.45 -1.68 -14.48
CA PHE A 698 22.74 -1.06 -15.78
C PHE A 698 24.21 -0.64 -15.88
N ALA A 699 24.80 -0.80 -17.06
CA ALA A 699 26.05 -0.13 -17.41
C ALA A 699 25.73 1.23 -18.04
N LEU A 700 26.40 2.27 -17.58
CA LEU A 700 26.37 3.61 -18.15
C LEU A 700 27.78 4.00 -18.60
N GLU A 701 27.87 4.83 -19.63
CA GLU A 701 29.16 5.43 -20.03
C GLU A 701 29.66 6.41 -18.96
N GLU A 702 28.75 7.17 -18.35
CA GLU A 702 29.01 8.07 -17.24
C GLU A 702 27.77 8.23 -16.34
N LEU A 703 28.00 8.62 -15.07
CA LEU A 703 26.92 8.97 -14.16
C LEU A 703 26.45 10.41 -14.45
N PRO A 704 25.13 10.67 -14.57
CA PRO A 704 24.63 12.03 -14.68
C PRO A 704 24.94 12.80 -13.40
N LEU A 705 25.45 14.01 -13.52
CA LEU A 705 25.83 14.87 -12.40
C LEU A 705 24.98 16.16 -12.40
N THR A 706 24.61 16.60 -11.20
CA THR A 706 24.07 17.93 -10.91
C THR A 706 25.14 19.01 -11.10
N ALA A 707 24.73 20.29 -11.18
CA ALA A 707 25.66 21.42 -11.25
C ALA A 707 26.65 21.51 -10.06
N SER A 708 26.34 20.86 -8.93
CA SER A 708 27.24 20.74 -7.76
C SER A 708 28.19 19.54 -7.83
N GLY A 709 28.23 18.79 -8.94
CA GLY A 709 29.08 17.61 -9.12
C GLY A 709 28.60 16.35 -8.39
N LYS A 710 27.36 16.33 -7.85
CA LYS A 710 26.75 15.15 -7.21
C LYS A 710 25.92 14.37 -8.23
N VAL A 711 25.79 13.04 -8.09
CA VAL A 711 24.94 12.22 -8.97
C VAL A 711 23.50 12.73 -9.00
N ASP A 712 23.00 13.04 -10.20
CA ASP A 712 21.61 13.40 -10.46
C ASP A 712 20.76 12.13 -10.61
N ARG A 713 20.18 11.66 -9.49
CA ARG A 713 19.35 10.45 -9.46
C ARG A 713 18.03 10.60 -10.22
N GLY A 714 17.58 11.84 -10.49
CA GLY A 714 16.39 12.11 -11.29
C GLY A 714 16.61 11.77 -12.77
N GLN A 715 17.84 11.90 -13.25
CA GLN A 715 18.23 11.59 -14.63
C GLN A 715 18.69 10.15 -14.84
N LEU A 716 18.83 9.35 -13.77
CA LEU A 716 19.16 7.93 -13.91
C LEU A 716 18.00 7.18 -14.59
N PRO A 717 18.27 6.36 -15.63
CA PRO A 717 17.25 5.62 -16.38
C PRO A 717 16.37 4.78 -15.46
N GLU A 718 15.05 4.83 -15.63
CA GLU A 718 14.18 3.94 -14.86
C GLU A 718 14.20 2.52 -15.44
N PRO A 719 14.17 1.47 -14.62
CA PRO A 719 14.02 0.11 -15.12
C PRO A 719 12.72 -0.02 -15.90
N SER A 720 12.81 -0.45 -17.16
CA SER A 720 11.64 -0.63 -18.02
C SER A 720 10.87 -1.88 -17.59
N VAL A 721 9.69 -1.69 -16.98
CA VAL A 721 8.69 -2.76 -16.81
C VAL A 721 7.84 -2.78 -18.08
N SER A 722 8.30 -3.48 -19.10
CA SER A 722 7.59 -3.57 -20.38
C SER A 722 6.47 -4.62 -20.28
N GLN A 723 5.27 -4.29 -20.78
CA GLN A 723 4.17 -5.24 -20.93
C GLN A 723 4.57 -6.40 -21.83
N VAL A 724 4.46 -7.62 -21.32
CA VAL A 724 4.76 -8.85 -22.06
C VAL A 724 3.67 -9.08 -23.12
N VAL A 725 4.09 -9.23 -24.37
CA VAL A 725 3.27 -9.79 -25.45
C VAL A 725 3.19 -11.30 -25.23
N GLU A 726 2.01 -11.80 -24.81
CA GLU A 726 1.80 -13.24 -24.63
C GLU A 726 1.52 -13.91 -25.99
N ALA A 727 2.51 -14.68 -26.48
CA ALA A 727 2.22 -15.87 -27.26
C ALA A 727 2.12 -17.03 -26.26
N GLU A 728 0.97 -17.69 -26.15
CA GLU A 728 0.76 -18.84 -25.26
C GLU A 728 1.46 -20.10 -25.80
N PRO A 729 2.42 -20.71 -25.08
CA PRO A 729 2.92 -22.04 -25.39
C PRO A 729 2.14 -23.13 -24.62
N LEU A 730 2.03 -24.32 -25.23
CA LEU A 730 1.14 -25.42 -24.82
C LEU A 730 1.66 -26.36 -23.70
N ASP A 731 2.89 -26.18 -23.18
CA ASP A 731 3.52 -27.10 -22.21
C ASP A 731 3.71 -26.52 -20.78
N VAL A 732 4.01 -27.38 -19.80
CA VAL A 732 4.17 -26.99 -18.38
C VAL A 732 5.28 -25.93 -18.22
N GLY A 733 6.41 -26.10 -18.91
CA GLY A 733 7.53 -25.17 -18.89
C GLY A 733 7.16 -23.79 -19.45
N GLY A 734 6.41 -23.73 -20.55
CA GLY A 734 5.91 -22.50 -21.15
C GLY A 734 4.95 -21.73 -20.24
N ARG A 735 4.06 -22.44 -19.54
CA ARG A 735 3.14 -21.83 -18.56
C ARG A 735 3.86 -21.25 -17.34
N ILE A 736 4.82 -21.99 -16.78
CA ILE A 736 5.66 -21.49 -15.68
C ILE A 736 6.50 -20.28 -16.14
N ARG A 737 7.03 -20.34 -17.37
CA ARG A 737 7.78 -19.23 -17.98
C ARG A 737 6.92 -17.98 -18.11
N ALA A 738 5.68 -18.10 -18.60
CA ALA A 738 4.76 -16.97 -18.72
C ALA A 738 4.44 -16.33 -17.37
N ILE A 739 4.19 -17.14 -16.33
CA ILE A 739 3.96 -16.66 -14.97
C ILE A 739 5.19 -15.90 -14.43
N TRP A 740 6.40 -16.45 -14.60
CA TRP A 740 7.65 -15.79 -14.24
C TRP A 740 7.86 -14.49 -15.00
N SER A 741 7.73 -14.51 -16.33
CA SER A 741 7.89 -13.33 -17.19
C SER A 741 6.96 -12.20 -16.77
N ARG A 742 5.68 -12.49 -16.52
CA ARG A 742 4.68 -11.50 -16.12
C ARG A 742 4.98 -10.90 -14.75
N ARG A 743 5.41 -11.71 -13.78
CA ARG A 743 5.66 -11.27 -12.41
C ARG A 743 7.01 -10.59 -12.21
N LEU A 744 8.02 -11.01 -12.96
CA LEU A 744 9.36 -10.42 -12.95
C LEU A 744 9.48 -9.23 -13.92
N GLY A 745 8.48 -9.01 -14.78
CA GLY A 745 8.53 -7.96 -15.80
C GLY A 745 9.56 -8.23 -16.90
N LEU A 746 9.84 -9.50 -17.19
CA LEU A 746 10.90 -9.93 -18.11
C LEU A 746 10.33 -10.41 -19.45
N ILE A 747 10.86 -9.89 -20.55
CA ILE A 747 10.48 -10.29 -21.92
C ILE A 747 11.08 -11.66 -22.27
N GLN A 748 12.34 -11.91 -21.89
CA GLN A 748 13.04 -13.18 -22.09
C GLN A 748 14.00 -13.45 -20.92
N PHE A 749 14.15 -14.72 -20.56
CA PHE A 749 15.17 -15.23 -19.64
C PHE A 749 15.46 -16.69 -19.98
N GLU A 750 16.70 -17.14 -19.76
CA GLU A 750 17.15 -18.50 -20.06
C GLU A 750 16.54 -19.49 -19.06
N PRO A 751 16.15 -20.71 -19.48
CA PRO A 751 15.47 -21.66 -18.58
C PRO A 751 16.35 -22.17 -17.44
N ASP A 752 17.67 -21.99 -17.52
CA ASP A 752 18.64 -22.34 -16.47
C ASP A 752 18.99 -21.18 -15.54
N GLU A 753 18.47 -19.97 -15.80
CA GLU A 753 18.66 -18.83 -14.92
C GLU A 753 17.90 -18.99 -13.61
N ASP A 754 18.58 -18.64 -12.52
CA ASP A 754 18.03 -18.76 -11.19
C ASP A 754 16.94 -17.70 -10.94
N PHE A 755 15.87 -18.13 -10.26
CA PHE A 755 14.76 -17.26 -9.92
C PHE A 755 15.18 -16.01 -9.13
N LEU A 756 16.09 -16.15 -8.17
CA LEU A 756 16.54 -15.03 -7.33
C LEU A 756 17.50 -14.11 -8.09
N GLU A 757 18.24 -14.64 -9.07
CA GLU A 757 19.07 -13.84 -9.98
C GLU A 757 18.21 -12.95 -10.89
N LEU A 758 17.10 -13.48 -11.41
CA LEU A 758 16.17 -12.76 -12.29
C LEU A 758 15.38 -11.65 -11.58
N GLY A 759 15.53 -11.55 -10.26
CA GLY A 759 14.87 -10.55 -9.44
C GLY A 759 13.66 -11.06 -8.66
N GLY A 760 13.50 -12.38 -8.62
CA GLY A 760 12.59 -13.03 -7.72
C GLY A 760 12.98 -12.76 -6.26
N ASP A 761 11.98 -12.51 -5.44
CA ASP A 761 12.13 -12.45 -3.99
C ASP A 761 11.08 -13.35 -3.33
N SER A 762 11.06 -13.40 -2.00
CA SER A 762 10.10 -14.25 -1.29
C SER A 762 8.64 -13.87 -1.57
N LEU A 763 8.34 -12.61 -1.89
CA LEU A 763 7.00 -12.16 -2.25
C LEU A 763 6.61 -12.67 -3.63
N LEU A 764 7.48 -12.42 -4.61
CA LEU A 764 7.29 -12.90 -5.99
C LEU A 764 7.27 -14.42 -6.01
N ALA A 765 8.08 -15.10 -5.20
CA ALA A 765 8.07 -16.56 -5.06
C ALA A 765 6.72 -17.07 -4.56
N ILE A 766 6.14 -16.44 -3.54
CA ILE A 766 4.81 -16.81 -3.02
C ILE A 766 3.73 -16.60 -4.09
N GLN A 767 3.73 -15.44 -4.74
CA GLN A 767 2.77 -15.13 -5.80
C GLN A 767 2.88 -16.09 -6.98
N ILE A 768 4.11 -16.36 -7.43
CA ILE A 768 4.41 -17.28 -8.52
C ILE A 768 4.06 -18.72 -8.13
N VAL A 769 4.38 -19.19 -6.93
CA VAL A 769 4.02 -20.54 -6.47
C VAL A 769 2.50 -20.67 -6.33
N SER A 770 1.82 -19.64 -5.83
CA SER A 770 0.35 -19.61 -5.77
C SER A 770 -0.22 -19.73 -7.18
N GLU A 771 0.24 -18.90 -8.12
CA GLU A 771 -0.22 -18.95 -9.51
C GLU A 771 0.12 -20.26 -10.21
N ILE A 772 1.29 -20.85 -9.96
CA ILE A 772 1.67 -22.18 -10.49
C ILE A 772 0.73 -23.25 -9.92
N ASN A 773 0.49 -23.22 -8.61
CA ASN A 773 -0.41 -24.16 -7.95
C ASN A 773 -1.86 -23.99 -8.45
N ASP A 774 -2.31 -22.76 -8.68
CA ASP A 774 -3.64 -22.45 -9.16
C ASP A 774 -3.81 -22.80 -10.65
N ALA A 775 -2.82 -22.48 -11.49
CA ALA A 775 -2.84 -22.68 -12.93
C ALA A 775 -2.62 -24.16 -13.31
N LEU A 776 -1.72 -24.85 -12.62
CA LEU A 776 -1.34 -26.24 -12.93
C LEU A 776 -1.98 -27.26 -11.97
N LYS A 777 -2.77 -26.79 -10.99
CA LYS A 777 -3.44 -27.61 -9.97
C LYS A 777 -2.47 -28.50 -9.20
N VAL A 778 -1.23 -28.07 -8.99
CA VAL A 778 -0.22 -28.81 -8.18
C VAL A 778 -0.10 -28.17 -6.79
N ALA A 779 0.59 -28.86 -5.87
CA ALA A 779 0.90 -28.35 -4.53
C ALA A 779 2.42 -28.24 -4.36
N VAL A 780 3.03 -27.38 -5.16
CA VAL A 780 4.48 -27.13 -5.12
C VAL A 780 4.77 -26.36 -3.83
N PRO A 781 5.65 -26.87 -2.96
CA PRO A 781 6.08 -26.13 -1.78
C PRO A 781 6.87 -24.88 -2.17
N LEU A 782 6.65 -23.76 -1.48
CA LEU A 782 7.41 -22.52 -1.67
C LEU A 782 8.94 -22.73 -1.56
N SER A 783 9.36 -23.64 -0.68
CA SER A 783 10.76 -24.02 -0.49
C SER A 783 11.43 -24.54 -1.77
N THR A 784 10.65 -24.94 -2.77
CA THR A 784 11.17 -25.34 -4.08
C THR A 784 11.82 -24.15 -4.77
N LEU A 785 11.13 -23.02 -4.82
CA LEU A 785 11.55 -21.79 -5.51
C LEU A 785 12.66 -21.03 -4.77
N LEU A 786 12.66 -21.10 -3.44
CA LEU A 786 13.61 -20.39 -2.58
C LEU A 786 15.00 -21.07 -2.45
N ARG A 787 15.22 -22.23 -3.07
CA ARG A 787 16.49 -22.98 -3.03
C ARG A 787 17.44 -22.68 -4.20
N GLY A 788 17.17 -21.62 -4.97
CA GLY A 788 17.95 -21.34 -6.17
C GLY A 788 17.57 -22.27 -7.34
N THR A 789 16.27 -22.39 -7.63
CA THR A 789 15.76 -23.21 -8.74
C THR A 789 15.58 -22.38 -9.99
N SER A 790 16.16 -22.87 -11.09
CA SER A 790 15.87 -22.40 -12.42
C SER A 790 14.48 -22.83 -12.90
N LEU A 791 13.97 -22.17 -13.95
CA LEU A 791 12.71 -22.54 -14.61
C LEU A 791 12.72 -24.01 -15.02
N ARG A 792 13.85 -24.52 -15.53
CA ARG A 792 14.02 -25.93 -15.92
C ARG A 792 13.84 -26.87 -14.74
N ARG A 793 14.47 -26.58 -13.60
CA ARG A 793 14.35 -27.40 -12.39
C ARG A 793 12.94 -27.33 -11.79
N LEU A 794 12.33 -26.15 -11.78
CA LEU A 794 10.96 -25.97 -11.31
C LEU A 794 9.96 -26.73 -12.19
N THR A 795 10.14 -26.67 -13.50
CA THR A 795 9.33 -27.44 -14.47
C THR A 795 9.40 -28.93 -14.20
N ALA A 796 10.60 -29.49 -14.03
CA ALA A 796 10.78 -30.91 -13.71
C ALA A 796 10.14 -31.32 -12.37
N VAL A 797 10.22 -30.47 -11.34
CA VAL A 797 9.57 -30.72 -10.03
C VAL A 797 8.05 -30.72 -10.18
N VAL A 798 7.50 -29.72 -10.87
CA VAL A 798 6.06 -29.59 -11.14
C VAL A 798 5.55 -30.79 -11.95
N GLU A 799 6.28 -31.20 -12.99
CA GLU A 799 5.97 -32.39 -13.78
C GLU A 799 5.94 -33.64 -12.90
N GLY A 800 6.90 -33.80 -11.99
CA GLY A 800 6.90 -34.89 -11.01
C GLY A 800 5.66 -34.91 -10.09
N PHE A 801 5.15 -33.73 -9.69
CA PHE A 801 3.88 -33.63 -8.94
C PHE A 801 2.65 -33.99 -9.80
N ILE A 802 2.68 -33.66 -11.10
CA ILE A 802 1.63 -34.03 -12.05
C ILE A 802 1.62 -35.55 -12.27
N THR A 803 2.78 -36.18 -12.47
CA THR A 803 2.90 -37.63 -12.69
C THR A 803 2.50 -38.45 -11.46
N ASN A 804 2.88 -38.04 -10.24
CA ASN A 804 2.48 -38.73 -9.00
C ASN A 804 0.97 -38.61 -8.70
N ARG A 805 0.28 -37.61 -9.25
CA ARG A 805 -1.19 -37.53 -9.20
C ARG A 805 -1.84 -38.57 -10.09
N THR A 806 -1.30 -38.83 -11.28
CA THR A 806 -1.81 -39.84 -12.21
C THR A 806 -1.74 -41.25 -11.61
N THR A 807 -0.69 -41.55 -10.83
CA THR A 807 -0.55 -42.84 -10.12
C THR A 807 -1.55 -43.01 -8.96
N ARG A 808 -1.95 -41.91 -8.30
CA ARG A 808 -2.97 -41.93 -7.24
C ARG A 808 -4.40 -41.99 -7.77
N ILE A 809 -4.67 -41.40 -8.94
CA ILE A 809 -6.00 -41.45 -9.58
C ILE A 809 -6.34 -42.88 -10.03
N SER A 810 -5.34 -43.68 -10.42
CA SER A 810 -5.55 -45.08 -10.81
C SER A 810 -5.89 -46.03 -9.64
N LEU A 811 -5.78 -45.58 -8.38
CA LEU A 811 -6.11 -46.35 -7.18
C LEU A 811 -7.46 -45.95 -6.57
N VAL A 812 -8.15 -44.94 -7.11
CA VAL A 812 -9.42 -44.41 -6.58
C VAL A 812 -10.61 -44.73 -7.50
N SER A 813 -10.38 -45.32 -8.68
CA SER A 813 -11.43 -45.67 -9.64
C SER A 813 -12.33 -46.86 -9.25
N GLU A 814 -12.21 -47.41 -8.04
CA GLU A 814 -13.02 -48.54 -7.58
C GLU A 814 -14.14 -48.20 -6.58
N VAL A 815 -14.45 -46.92 -6.34
CA VAL A 815 -15.66 -46.56 -5.58
C VAL A 815 -16.49 -45.55 -6.37
N ALA A 816 -17.38 -46.10 -7.20
CA ALA A 816 -18.43 -45.37 -7.89
C ALA A 816 -19.62 -45.07 -6.96
N SER A 817 -20.38 -44.04 -7.38
CA SER A 817 -21.76 -43.66 -6.98
C SER A 817 -21.92 -42.70 -5.78
N GLY A 818 -22.31 -41.45 -6.09
CA GLY A 818 -22.77 -40.46 -5.11
C GLY A 818 -22.91 -39.07 -5.74
N GLN A 819 -24.09 -38.47 -5.60
CA GLN A 819 -24.54 -37.19 -6.18
C GLN A 819 -23.53 -36.04 -5.96
N MET A 820 -23.33 -35.21 -6.98
CA MET A 820 -22.54 -33.98 -6.87
C MET A 820 -23.41 -32.88 -6.25
N GLU A 821 -23.14 -32.50 -5.01
CA GLU A 821 -23.77 -31.34 -4.36
C GLU A 821 -23.27 -30.03 -4.99
N LEU A 822 -24.21 -29.22 -5.49
CA LEU A 822 -23.98 -27.88 -6.05
C LEU A 822 -23.68 -26.79 -4.99
N SER A 823 -23.34 -27.16 -3.75
CA SER A 823 -23.09 -26.25 -2.63
C SER A 823 -21.73 -25.53 -2.68
N THR A 824 -20.93 -25.75 -3.73
CA THR A 824 -19.54 -25.25 -3.87
C THR A 824 -19.36 -24.04 -4.78
N MET A 825 -20.44 -23.49 -5.36
CA MET A 825 -20.38 -22.31 -6.23
C MET A 825 -20.79 -21.07 -5.44
N GLY A 826 -19.81 -20.33 -4.92
CA GLY A 826 -20.03 -19.17 -4.04
C GLY A 826 -20.83 -18.03 -4.70
N GLU A 827 -21.67 -17.34 -3.90
CA GLU A 827 -22.42 -16.17 -4.35
C GLU A 827 -21.50 -14.98 -4.73
N PRO A 828 -21.89 -14.12 -5.69
CA PRO A 828 -21.11 -12.95 -6.08
C PRO A 828 -21.07 -11.91 -4.96
N ARG A 829 -19.84 -11.58 -4.54
CA ARG A 829 -19.52 -10.69 -3.42
C ARG A 829 -20.24 -9.35 -3.48
N ASN A 830 -20.56 -8.85 -2.30
CA ASN A 830 -21.39 -7.67 -2.09
C ASN A 830 -20.60 -6.38 -1.87
N ASP A 831 -20.01 -5.84 -2.95
CA ASP A 831 -19.16 -4.65 -2.87
C ASP A 831 -19.57 -3.57 -3.88
N ARG A 832 -19.86 -2.36 -3.39
CA ARG A 832 -20.27 -1.18 -4.18
C ARG A 832 -19.11 -0.49 -4.92
N ARG A 833 -17.92 -1.10 -4.97
CA ARG A 833 -16.73 -0.60 -5.69
C ARG A 833 -16.02 -1.69 -6.49
N VAL A 834 -16.78 -2.43 -7.28
CA VAL A 834 -16.22 -3.41 -8.20
C VAL A 834 -16.69 -3.04 -9.60
N ALA A 835 -15.76 -2.88 -10.53
CA ALA A 835 -16.03 -2.75 -11.96
C ALA A 835 -15.70 -4.08 -12.68
N SER A 836 -15.90 -5.22 -12.00
CA SER A 836 -15.82 -6.57 -12.60
C SER A 836 -16.30 -7.64 -11.65
N VAL A 837 -17.31 -8.41 -12.03
CA VAL A 837 -17.63 -9.64 -11.30
C VAL A 837 -16.67 -10.73 -11.74
N ASP A 838 -15.97 -11.33 -10.77
CA ASP A 838 -15.12 -12.49 -11.00
C ASP A 838 -15.99 -13.71 -11.27
N LEU A 839 -16.16 -14.03 -12.55
CA LEU A 839 -16.53 -15.37 -12.99
C LEU A 839 -15.26 -16.24 -13.05
N PRO A 840 -15.37 -17.59 -12.98
CA PRO A 840 -14.26 -18.53 -12.82
C PRO A 840 -13.14 -18.52 -13.90
N CYS A 841 -13.14 -17.57 -14.84
CA CYS A 841 -12.18 -17.43 -15.93
C CYS A 841 -11.31 -16.15 -15.89
N GLY A 842 -11.48 -15.24 -14.92
CA GLY A 842 -10.46 -14.24 -14.60
C GLY A 842 -10.29 -13.01 -15.52
N ARG A 843 -11.17 -12.73 -16.51
CA ARG A 843 -11.27 -11.39 -17.17
C ARG A 843 -12.70 -11.06 -17.64
N PHE A 844 -13.25 -9.99 -17.03
CA PHE A 844 -14.30 -8.97 -17.38
C PHE A 844 -15.48 -9.36 -18.31
N VAL A 845 -16.74 -8.94 -18.03
CA VAL A 845 -17.18 -7.53 -17.90
C VAL A 845 -18.32 -7.31 -16.88
N THR A 846 -18.23 -6.20 -16.14
CA THR A 846 -19.36 -5.51 -15.49
C THR A 846 -20.06 -4.55 -16.42
N PRO A 847 -21.36 -4.39 -16.16
CA PRO A 847 -22.06 -3.12 -16.27
C PRO A 847 -22.32 -2.53 -14.86
N SER A 848 -22.62 -3.39 -13.87
CA SER A 848 -22.61 -3.12 -12.43
C SER A 848 -22.52 -4.43 -11.61
N PRO A 849 -21.87 -4.46 -10.42
CA PRO A 849 -21.84 -5.65 -9.55
C PRO A 849 -23.21 -6.14 -9.09
N SER A 850 -24.19 -5.25 -9.03
CA SER A 850 -25.58 -5.58 -8.68
C SER A 850 -26.22 -6.47 -9.74
N GLU A 851 -25.96 -6.20 -11.01
CA GLU A 851 -26.62 -6.92 -12.10
C GLU A 851 -25.99 -8.28 -12.38
N THR A 852 -24.66 -8.39 -12.38
CA THR A 852 -24.06 -9.72 -12.53
C THR A 852 -24.41 -10.61 -11.34
N ARG A 853 -24.60 -10.03 -10.14
CA ARG A 853 -25.19 -10.76 -9.01
C ARG A 853 -26.63 -11.16 -9.29
N HIS A 854 -27.45 -10.27 -9.85
CA HIS A 854 -28.83 -10.56 -10.21
C HIS A 854 -28.92 -11.74 -11.20
N LEU A 855 -28.21 -11.66 -12.33
CA LEU A 855 -28.14 -12.73 -13.33
C LEU A 855 -27.58 -14.05 -12.74
N TRP A 856 -26.56 -13.97 -11.88
CA TRP A 856 -26.04 -15.17 -11.21
C TRP A 856 -27.05 -15.78 -10.24
N GLN A 857 -27.74 -14.98 -9.43
CA GLN A 857 -28.76 -15.44 -8.50
C GLN A 857 -29.97 -16.03 -9.25
N GLU A 858 -30.37 -15.43 -10.35
CA GLU A 858 -31.42 -15.94 -11.23
C GLU A 858 -31.03 -17.30 -11.84
N ILE A 859 -29.86 -17.38 -12.45
CA ILE A 859 -29.41 -18.54 -13.24
C ILE A 859 -28.89 -19.68 -12.37
N TYR A 860 -27.96 -19.40 -11.44
CA TYR A 860 -27.35 -20.42 -10.57
C TYR A 860 -28.10 -20.60 -9.25
N GLY A 861 -28.63 -19.53 -8.67
CA GLY A 861 -29.30 -19.57 -7.36
C GLY A 861 -30.73 -20.14 -7.43
N GLN A 862 -31.58 -19.53 -8.26
CA GLN A 862 -33.00 -19.88 -8.40
C GLN A 862 -33.27 -20.83 -9.58
N ARG A 863 -32.24 -21.13 -10.38
CA ARG A 863 -32.30 -22.06 -11.51
C ARG A 863 -33.40 -21.70 -12.50
N ALA A 864 -33.56 -20.40 -12.77
CA ALA A 864 -34.66 -19.88 -13.59
C ALA A 864 -34.72 -20.53 -14.98
N TYR A 865 -33.59 -20.91 -15.56
CA TYR A 865 -33.56 -21.56 -16.87
C TYR A 865 -33.54 -23.09 -16.83
N HIS A 866 -33.43 -23.69 -15.63
CA HIS A 866 -33.38 -25.14 -15.40
C HIS A 866 -34.32 -25.58 -14.26
N PRO A 867 -35.63 -25.29 -14.35
CA PRO A 867 -36.60 -25.92 -13.47
C PRO A 867 -36.73 -27.42 -13.81
N ASP A 868 -37.39 -28.21 -12.97
CA ASP A 868 -37.52 -29.67 -13.11
C ASP A 868 -38.03 -30.16 -14.49
N MET A 869 -38.73 -29.29 -15.23
CA MET A 869 -39.33 -29.56 -16.55
C MET A 869 -38.39 -29.28 -17.73
N ILE A 870 -37.31 -28.52 -17.55
CA ILE A 870 -36.29 -28.23 -18.56
C ILE A 870 -35.03 -29.01 -18.19
N ARG A 871 -34.47 -29.76 -19.14
CA ARG A 871 -33.33 -30.65 -18.85
C ARG A 871 -32.24 -30.49 -19.90
N TYR A 872 -31.01 -30.33 -19.43
CA TYR A 872 -29.81 -30.38 -20.26
C TYR A 872 -29.12 -31.75 -20.13
N ALA A 873 -28.60 -32.25 -21.24
CA ALA A 873 -27.69 -33.38 -21.27
C ALA A 873 -26.40 -33.03 -22.01
N THR A 874 -25.34 -33.81 -21.74
CA THR A 874 -24.11 -33.76 -22.52
C THR A 874 -24.41 -34.06 -23.99
N GLY A 875 -23.97 -33.19 -24.89
CA GLY A 875 -24.19 -33.31 -26.34
C GLY A 875 -25.44 -32.58 -26.86
N ASP A 876 -26.29 -32.01 -26.00
CA ASP A 876 -27.46 -31.24 -26.42
C ASP A 876 -27.07 -30.04 -27.32
N THR A 877 -27.94 -29.68 -28.26
CA THR A 877 -27.82 -28.46 -29.09
C THR A 877 -28.66 -27.33 -28.51
N ILE A 878 -28.01 -26.25 -28.09
CA ILE A 878 -28.62 -25.18 -27.29
C ILE A 878 -28.43 -23.85 -28.02
N VAL A 879 -29.51 -23.09 -28.18
CA VAL A 879 -29.52 -21.75 -28.77
C VAL A 879 -29.88 -20.73 -27.70
N ASP A 880 -28.99 -19.78 -27.45
CA ASP A 880 -29.11 -18.69 -26.48
C ASP A 880 -29.27 -17.35 -27.22
N VAL A 881 -30.50 -16.85 -27.33
CA VAL A 881 -30.84 -15.57 -27.97
C VAL A 881 -30.98 -14.50 -26.90
N GLY A 882 -30.21 -13.41 -27.04
CA GLY A 882 -30.02 -12.45 -25.96
C GLY A 882 -29.07 -13.02 -24.91
N ALA A 883 -27.90 -13.45 -25.39
CA ALA A 883 -26.89 -14.07 -24.54
C ALA A 883 -26.30 -13.06 -23.52
N ASN A 884 -26.49 -11.76 -23.75
CA ASN A 884 -26.04 -10.67 -22.89
C ASN A 884 -24.53 -10.82 -22.65
N VAL A 885 -24.12 -10.84 -21.37
CA VAL A 885 -22.72 -11.06 -21.00
C VAL A 885 -22.32 -12.56 -20.96
N GLY A 886 -23.22 -13.51 -21.25
CA GLY A 886 -22.90 -14.93 -21.39
C GLY A 886 -22.99 -15.80 -20.11
N VAL A 887 -23.70 -15.34 -19.08
CA VAL A 887 -23.85 -16.08 -17.80
C VAL A 887 -24.64 -17.38 -18.00
N PHE A 888 -25.75 -17.36 -18.76
CA PHE A 888 -26.53 -18.57 -19.05
C PHE A 888 -25.74 -19.55 -19.92
N SER A 889 -25.13 -19.05 -20.99
CA SER A 889 -24.19 -19.79 -21.84
C SER A 889 -23.11 -20.51 -21.03
N ARG A 890 -22.55 -19.87 -20.00
CA ARG A 890 -21.57 -20.49 -19.11
C ARG A 890 -22.19 -21.56 -18.19
N PHE A 891 -23.33 -21.26 -17.59
CA PHE A 891 -24.06 -22.19 -16.72
C PHE A 891 -24.34 -23.52 -17.42
N VAL A 892 -24.84 -23.47 -18.66
CA VAL A 892 -25.14 -24.65 -19.44
C VAL A 892 -23.89 -25.49 -19.73
N LEU A 893 -22.76 -24.86 -20.07
CA LEU A 893 -21.49 -25.56 -20.27
C LEU A 893 -20.97 -26.21 -18.98
N ASP A 894 -21.20 -25.58 -17.82
CA ASP A 894 -20.82 -26.13 -16.52
C ASP A 894 -21.68 -27.34 -16.13
N VAL A 895 -23.00 -27.29 -16.40
CA VAL A 895 -23.94 -28.36 -16.02
C VAL A 895 -23.87 -29.56 -16.96
N THR A 896 -23.67 -29.34 -18.26
CA THR A 896 -23.65 -30.43 -19.26
C THR A 896 -22.29 -31.11 -19.42
N GLY A 897 -21.20 -30.44 -19.02
CA GLY A 897 -19.84 -30.91 -19.28
C GLY A 897 -19.44 -30.91 -20.77
N GLY A 898 -20.31 -30.41 -21.66
CA GLY A 898 -20.10 -30.30 -23.11
C GLY A 898 -21.41 -30.37 -23.90
N CYS A 899 -21.71 -29.33 -24.67
CA CYS A 899 -22.90 -29.22 -25.53
C CYS A 899 -22.56 -28.45 -26.82
N ARG A 900 -23.41 -28.50 -27.85
CA ARG A 900 -23.30 -27.63 -29.02
C ARG A 900 -24.07 -26.34 -28.74
N LEU A 901 -23.38 -25.28 -28.35
CA LEU A 901 -23.96 -24.00 -27.93
C LEU A 901 -23.89 -22.95 -29.06
N ILE A 902 -24.99 -22.28 -29.35
CA ILE A 902 -25.07 -21.15 -30.27
C ILE A 902 -25.56 -19.94 -29.47
N ALA A 903 -24.68 -18.95 -29.23
CA ALA A 903 -25.01 -17.76 -28.47
C ALA A 903 -25.06 -16.52 -29.38
N ILE A 904 -26.15 -15.75 -29.29
CA ILE A 904 -26.47 -14.64 -30.17
C ILE A 904 -26.61 -13.35 -29.33
N GLU A 905 -25.75 -12.38 -29.61
CA GLU A 905 -25.75 -11.07 -28.94
C GLU A 905 -25.41 -9.94 -29.94
N PRO A 906 -26.32 -8.99 -30.21
CA PRO A 906 -26.09 -7.94 -31.17
C PRO A 906 -25.15 -6.82 -30.70
N ALA A 907 -25.04 -6.56 -29.40
CA ALA A 907 -24.34 -5.38 -28.90
C ALA A 907 -22.82 -5.55 -28.86
N ASP A 908 -22.06 -4.57 -29.34
CA ASP A 908 -20.60 -4.60 -29.43
C ASP A 908 -19.93 -4.90 -28.08
N GLU A 909 -20.31 -4.15 -27.05
CA GLU A 909 -19.75 -4.33 -25.72
C GLU A 909 -20.17 -5.68 -25.13
N LEU A 910 -21.46 -6.04 -25.17
CA LEU A 910 -21.96 -7.30 -24.62
C LEU A 910 -21.39 -8.53 -25.33
N PHE A 911 -21.22 -8.45 -26.66
CA PHE A 911 -20.61 -9.51 -27.45
C PHE A 911 -19.14 -9.73 -27.08
N GLN A 912 -18.38 -8.66 -26.79
CA GLN A 912 -17.01 -8.79 -26.26
C GLN A 912 -16.99 -9.45 -24.87
N CYS A 913 -17.98 -9.14 -24.03
CA CYS A 913 -18.16 -9.80 -22.72
C CYS A 913 -18.43 -11.29 -22.90
N LEU A 914 -19.40 -11.63 -23.75
CA LEU A 914 -19.79 -12.99 -24.09
C LEU A 914 -18.59 -13.78 -24.62
N GLN A 915 -17.84 -13.21 -25.56
CA GLN A 915 -16.65 -13.82 -26.13
C GLN A 915 -15.57 -14.07 -25.05
N SER A 916 -15.35 -13.11 -24.16
CA SER A 916 -14.38 -13.23 -23.06
C SER A 916 -14.80 -14.31 -22.06
N ASN A 917 -16.08 -14.37 -21.70
CA ASN A 917 -16.62 -15.34 -20.74
C ASN A 917 -16.60 -16.79 -21.27
N LEU A 918 -16.63 -16.96 -22.59
CA LEU A 918 -16.63 -18.27 -23.25
C LEU A 918 -15.26 -18.65 -23.85
N ALA A 919 -14.26 -17.76 -23.84
CA ALA A 919 -12.94 -17.97 -24.46
C ALA A 919 -12.18 -19.22 -23.95
N ALA A 920 -12.43 -19.63 -22.69
CA ALA A 920 -11.79 -20.81 -22.09
C ALA A 920 -12.41 -22.16 -22.53
N ARG A 921 -13.47 -22.17 -23.35
CA ARG A 921 -14.21 -23.38 -23.77
C ARG A 921 -14.57 -23.33 -25.26
N SER A 922 -13.57 -23.50 -26.13
CA SER A 922 -13.73 -23.36 -27.59
C SER A 922 -14.37 -24.55 -28.32
N ASN A 923 -14.56 -25.70 -27.66
CA ASN A 923 -15.13 -26.89 -28.31
C ASN A 923 -16.67 -26.83 -28.27
N GLY A 924 -17.32 -26.68 -29.43
CA GLY A 924 -18.77 -26.77 -29.58
C GLY A 924 -19.55 -25.46 -29.37
N VAL A 925 -18.87 -24.31 -29.23
CA VAL A 925 -19.51 -22.98 -29.05
C VAL A 925 -19.43 -22.16 -30.35
N THR A 926 -20.57 -21.64 -30.81
CA THR A 926 -20.70 -20.70 -31.93
C THR A 926 -21.24 -19.37 -31.41
N LEU A 927 -20.50 -18.28 -31.61
CA LEU A 927 -20.92 -16.93 -31.21
C LEU A 927 -21.32 -16.11 -32.44
N LEU A 928 -22.49 -15.48 -32.40
CA LEU A 928 -23.02 -14.66 -33.50
C LEU A 928 -23.32 -13.24 -33.03
N LYS A 929 -22.68 -12.26 -33.70
CA LYS A 929 -22.90 -10.84 -33.47
C LYS A 929 -23.97 -10.29 -34.42
N LEU A 930 -25.23 -10.58 -34.11
CA LEU A 930 -26.40 -10.15 -34.89
C LEU A 930 -27.65 -10.08 -34.01
N GLY A 931 -28.67 -9.34 -34.47
CA GLY A 931 -30.00 -9.33 -33.85
C GLY A 931 -30.92 -10.37 -34.47
N CYS A 932 -31.79 -10.99 -33.68
CA CYS A 932 -32.87 -11.85 -34.19
C CYS A 932 -34.22 -11.11 -34.16
N TRP A 933 -34.93 -11.05 -35.28
CA TRP A 933 -36.19 -10.30 -35.38
C TRP A 933 -37.13 -10.78 -36.50
N ARG A 934 -38.39 -10.31 -36.51
CA ARG A 934 -39.42 -10.61 -37.53
C ARG A 934 -39.20 -9.85 -38.86
N GLU A 935 -39.84 -10.34 -39.92
CA GLU A 935 -39.50 -10.10 -41.34
C GLU A 935 -39.74 -8.68 -41.91
N ASP A 936 -40.26 -7.71 -41.15
CA ASP A 936 -40.63 -6.37 -41.67
C ASP A 936 -40.31 -5.22 -40.71
N SER A 937 -39.07 -5.10 -40.22
CA SER A 937 -38.72 -3.93 -39.39
C SER A 937 -37.44 -3.22 -39.83
N ASP A 938 -37.55 -1.91 -40.04
CA ASP A 938 -36.43 -0.94 -40.06
C ASP A 938 -35.78 -0.77 -38.66
N ALA A 939 -35.72 -1.85 -37.86
CA ALA A 939 -35.06 -1.86 -36.56
C ALA A 939 -33.55 -1.81 -36.79
N ASN A 940 -33.06 -0.66 -37.24
CA ASN A 940 -31.67 -0.47 -37.61
C ASN A 940 -30.76 -0.38 -36.38
N ASN A 941 -31.33 -0.12 -35.20
CA ASN A 941 -30.56 0.13 -33.99
C ASN A 941 -31.03 -0.73 -32.81
N PHE A 942 -30.06 -1.32 -32.10
CA PHE A 942 -30.23 -1.95 -30.80
C PHE A 942 -29.88 -0.93 -29.71
N PHE A 943 -30.72 -0.82 -28.68
CA PHE A 943 -30.48 0.06 -27.54
C PHE A 943 -30.04 -0.76 -26.35
N TYR A 944 -28.82 -0.51 -25.88
CA TYR A 944 -28.28 -1.18 -24.70
C TYR A 944 -28.01 -0.19 -23.58
N PHE A 945 -28.16 -0.64 -22.35
CA PHE A 945 -27.93 0.19 -21.16
C PHE A 945 -26.61 -0.23 -20.51
N PRO A 946 -25.51 0.54 -20.58
CA PRO A 946 -24.18 0.10 -20.13
C PRO A 946 -24.05 -0.22 -18.62
N ARG A 947 -25.08 0.04 -17.81
CA ARG A 947 -25.11 -0.29 -16.37
C ARG A 947 -26.16 -1.33 -15.98
N VAL A 948 -27.07 -1.64 -16.91
CA VAL A 948 -28.16 -2.62 -16.78
C VAL A 948 -28.48 -3.32 -18.13
N PRO A 949 -27.51 -3.91 -18.86
CA PRO A 949 -27.73 -4.53 -20.15
C PRO A 949 -28.76 -5.65 -20.20
N ALA A 950 -29.12 -6.32 -19.10
CA ALA A 950 -30.25 -7.25 -19.08
C ALA A 950 -31.57 -6.58 -19.53
N MET A 951 -31.64 -5.24 -19.49
CA MET A 951 -32.79 -4.45 -19.94
C MET A 951 -32.68 -3.98 -21.40
N SER A 952 -31.64 -4.40 -22.12
CA SER A 952 -31.38 -3.97 -23.50
C SER A 952 -32.43 -4.53 -24.48
N SER A 953 -32.77 -3.75 -25.49
CA SER A 953 -33.89 -4.07 -26.37
C SER A 953 -33.84 -3.30 -27.69
N PHE A 954 -34.56 -3.82 -28.70
CA PHE A 954 -34.93 -3.07 -29.89
C PHE A 954 -36.08 -2.08 -29.66
N ARG A 955 -36.74 -2.11 -28.49
CA ARG A 955 -37.89 -1.25 -28.12
C ARG A 955 -37.72 -0.62 -26.72
N PRO A 956 -36.79 0.33 -26.51
CA PRO A 956 -36.61 0.96 -25.20
C PRO A 956 -37.86 1.76 -24.75
N ASP A 957 -38.19 1.72 -23.45
CA ASP A 957 -39.20 2.57 -22.80
C ASP A 957 -38.65 2.96 -21.43
N SER A 958 -37.91 4.07 -21.41
CA SER A 958 -37.21 4.55 -20.21
C SER A 958 -38.08 4.67 -18.96
N VAL A 959 -39.40 4.89 -19.10
CA VAL A 959 -40.31 5.01 -17.96
C VAL A 959 -40.58 3.63 -17.36
N ARG A 960 -40.88 2.64 -18.20
CA ARG A 960 -41.17 1.27 -17.74
C ARG A 960 -39.92 0.51 -17.35
N ASP A 961 -38.83 0.74 -18.08
CA ASP A 961 -37.52 0.19 -17.77
C ASP A 961 -37.07 0.69 -16.39
N ARG A 962 -37.33 1.97 -16.09
CA ARG A 962 -37.12 2.52 -14.74
C ARG A 962 -38.00 1.88 -13.69
N SER A 963 -39.31 1.74 -13.93
CA SER A 963 -40.21 1.08 -12.97
C SER A 963 -39.79 -0.36 -12.68
N LEU A 964 -39.39 -1.12 -13.71
CA LEU A 964 -38.93 -2.49 -13.55
C LEU A 964 -37.64 -2.55 -12.70
N LEU A 965 -36.65 -1.71 -13.00
CA LEU A 965 -35.42 -1.65 -12.20
C LEU A 965 -35.70 -1.21 -10.75
N GLU A 966 -36.61 -0.27 -10.55
CA GLU A 966 -36.99 0.18 -9.21
C GLU A 966 -37.59 -0.93 -8.35
N GLU A 967 -38.42 -1.81 -8.94
CA GLU A 967 -38.99 -2.99 -8.28
C GLU A 967 -37.94 -4.09 -8.07
N LEU A 968 -37.09 -4.37 -9.07
CA LEU A 968 -35.97 -5.31 -8.94
C LEU A 968 -35.03 -4.95 -7.79
N LEU A 969 -34.74 -3.65 -7.62
CA LEU A 969 -33.93 -3.14 -6.50
C LEU A 969 -34.61 -3.32 -5.14
N LYS A 970 -35.94 -3.47 -5.05
CA LYS A 970 -36.60 -3.81 -3.77
C LYS A 970 -36.35 -5.25 -3.36
N ASN A 971 -36.16 -6.14 -4.34
CA ASN A 971 -35.90 -7.56 -4.09
C ASN A 971 -34.40 -7.84 -3.87
N ASP A 972 -33.51 -6.89 -4.14
CA ASP A 972 -32.08 -7.02 -3.90
C ASP A 972 -31.73 -6.81 -2.39
N PRO A 973 -31.04 -7.77 -1.74
CA PRO A 973 -30.67 -7.68 -0.31
C PRO A 973 -29.83 -6.46 0.08
N VAL A 974 -29.11 -5.85 -0.86
CA VAL A 974 -28.29 -4.63 -0.69
C VAL A 974 -29.15 -3.40 -0.64
N TRP A 975 -30.08 -3.31 -1.59
CA TRP A 975 -30.84 -2.11 -1.85
C TRP A 975 -32.14 -2.07 -1.03
N SER A 976 -32.63 -3.23 -0.59
CA SER A 976 -33.76 -3.37 0.35
C SER A 976 -33.48 -2.85 1.76
N LYS A 977 -32.21 -2.78 2.18
CA LYS A 977 -31.76 -2.33 3.52
C LYS A 977 -31.03 -0.98 3.52
N ALA A 978 -30.87 -0.34 2.35
CA ALA A 978 -30.19 0.94 2.24
C ALA A 978 -31.14 2.09 2.64
N ASP A 979 -30.87 2.73 3.78
CA ASP A 979 -31.68 3.85 4.30
C ASP A 979 -31.50 5.18 3.51
N ASP A 980 -30.56 5.24 2.56
CA ASP A 980 -30.25 6.48 1.85
C ASP A 980 -31.00 6.60 0.51
N ARG A 981 -32.12 7.35 0.55
CA ARG A 981 -32.93 7.71 -0.61
C ARG A 981 -32.13 8.44 -1.69
N HIS A 982 -31.03 9.12 -1.32
CA HIS A 982 -30.20 9.88 -2.25
C HIS A 982 -29.31 8.98 -3.12
N GLU A 983 -28.69 7.95 -2.53
CA GLU A 983 -27.85 6.99 -3.26
C GLU A 983 -28.67 6.17 -4.27
N LYS A 984 -29.89 5.76 -3.90
CA LYS A 984 -30.81 5.05 -4.80
C LYS A 984 -31.20 5.92 -6.00
N GLU A 985 -31.52 7.20 -5.76
CA GLU A 985 -31.88 8.14 -6.82
C GLU A 985 -30.68 8.46 -7.74
N GLN A 986 -29.47 8.53 -7.19
CA GLN A 986 -28.25 8.74 -7.96
C GLN A 986 -27.91 7.54 -8.86
N PHE A 987 -28.06 6.31 -8.34
CA PHE A 987 -27.90 5.09 -9.13
C PHE A 987 -28.90 5.05 -10.30
N LEU A 988 -30.19 5.25 -10.02
CA LEU A 988 -31.26 5.25 -11.03
C LEU A 988 -31.04 6.31 -12.11
N LYS A 989 -30.56 7.50 -11.75
CA LYS A 989 -30.23 8.55 -12.74
C LYS A 989 -29.10 8.16 -13.69
N THR A 990 -28.11 7.41 -13.21
CA THR A 990 -26.96 6.98 -14.03
C THR A 990 -27.21 5.68 -14.80
N ALA A 991 -28.20 4.87 -14.41
CA ALA A 991 -28.47 3.56 -15.01
C ALA A 991 -29.18 3.62 -16.37
N PHE A 992 -29.98 4.66 -16.64
CA PHE A 992 -30.79 4.79 -17.88
C PHE A 992 -30.15 5.61 -19.01
N ALA A 993 -28.83 5.82 -18.97
CA ALA A 993 -28.09 6.40 -20.09
C ALA A 993 -27.89 5.33 -21.18
N ALA A 994 -28.92 5.09 -22.00
CA ALA A 994 -28.86 4.11 -23.09
C ALA A 994 -27.94 4.58 -24.22
N GLU A 995 -27.25 3.62 -24.81
CA GLU A 995 -26.49 3.78 -26.04
C GLU A 995 -27.18 3.05 -27.18
N SER A 996 -27.18 3.66 -28.36
CA SER A 996 -27.82 3.13 -29.56
C SER A 996 -26.74 2.74 -30.55
N GLN A 997 -26.79 1.53 -31.08
CA GLN A 997 -25.83 1.06 -32.09
C GLN A 997 -26.53 0.41 -33.27
N PRO A 998 -26.01 0.60 -34.51
CA PRO A 998 -26.53 -0.09 -35.67
C PRO A 998 -26.36 -1.60 -35.52
N CYS A 999 -27.41 -2.37 -35.80
CA CYS A 999 -27.39 -3.82 -35.65
C CYS A 999 -27.98 -4.52 -36.89
N PRO A 1000 -27.24 -5.43 -37.55
CA PRO A 1000 -27.82 -6.28 -38.57
C PRO A 1000 -28.80 -7.28 -37.94
N THR A 1001 -30.05 -7.27 -38.39
CA THR A 1001 -31.09 -8.21 -37.93
C THR A 1001 -31.30 -9.36 -38.92
N ARG A 1002 -31.48 -10.59 -38.44
CA ARG A 1002 -31.85 -11.76 -39.24
C ARG A 1002 -33.03 -12.50 -38.61
N ARG A 1003 -33.78 -13.25 -39.42
CA ARG A 1003 -34.77 -14.21 -38.91
C ARG A 1003 -34.07 -15.38 -38.24
N LEU A 1004 -34.65 -15.88 -37.16
CA LEU A 1004 -34.09 -17.02 -36.43
C LEU A 1004 -34.01 -18.27 -37.33
N SER A 1005 -34.99 -18.50 -38.20
CA SER A 1005 -34.92 -19.56 -39.23
C SER A 1005 -33.77 -19.42 -40.23
N THR A 1006 -33.42 -18.18 -40.60
CA THR A 1006 -32.27 -17.94 -41.47
C THR A 1006 -30.97 -18.32 -40.76
N VAL A 1007 -30.85 -17.97 -39.47
CA VAL A 1007 -29.71 -18.37 -38.63
C VAL A 1007 -29.62 -19.90 -38.50
N PHE A 1008 -30.75 -20.58 -38.30
CA PHE A 1008 -30.79 -22.05 -38.22
C PHE A 1008 -30.34 -22.72 -39.52
N ALA A 1009 -30.77 -22.20 -40.67
CA ALA A 1009 -30.37 -22.70 -41.97
C ALA A 1009 -28.87 -22.48 -42.25
N GLU A 1010 -28.34 -21.30 -41.92
CA GLU A 1010 -26.92 -20.95 -42.13
C GLU A 1010 -25.96 -21.81 -41.29
N ILE A 1011 -26.36 -22.15 -40.06
CA ILE A 1011 -25.54 -22.97 -39.15
C ILE A 1011 -25.75 -24.48 -39.38
N GLY A 1012 -26.80 -24.87 -40.11
CA GLY A 1012 -27.18 -26.26 -40.30
C GLY A 1012 -27.70 -26.88 -38.99
N LEU A 1013 -28.74 -26.28 -38.42
CA LEU A 1013 -29.44 -26.81 -37.25
C LEU A 1013 -30.66 -27.63 -37.69
N ASP A 1014 -30.52 -28.96 -37.58
CA ASP A 1014 -31.58 -29.93 -37.88
C ASP A 1014 -32.37 -30.35 -36.64
N HIS A 1015 -31.82 -30.10 -35.46
CA HIS A 1015 -32.42 -30.36 -34.15
C HIS A 1015 -31.92 -29.35 -33.11
N ILE A 1016 -32.80 -28.91 -32.23
CA ILE A 1016 -32.52 -27.95 -31.15
C ILE A 1016 -33.13 -28.52 -29.87
N ASP A 1017 -32.28 -28.91 -28.94
CA ASP A 1017 -32.72 -29.44 -27.65
C ASP A 1017 -33.34 -28.34 -26.80
N ILE A 1018 -32.78 -27.13 -26.85
CA ILE A 1018 -33.24 -25.98 -26.07
C ILE A 1018 -33.05 -24.67 -26.83
N LEU A 1019 -34.12 -23.89 -26.93
CA LEU A 1019 -34.11 -22.49 -27.35
C LEU A 1019 -34.38 -21.59 -26.13
N LYS A 1020 -33.42 -20.74 -25.75
CA LYS A 1020 -33.59 -19.69 -24.75
C LYS A 1020 -33.74 -18.34 -25.44
N VAL A 1021 -34.76 -17.59 -25.05
CA VAL A 1021 -35.04 -16.24 -25.56
C VAL A 1021 -35.23 -15.28 -24.39
N ASP A 1022 -34.42 -14.23 -24.37
CA ASP A 1022 -34.39 -13.18 -23.35
C ASP A 1022 -33.96 -11.89 -24.05
N VAL A 1023 -34.94 -11.23 -24.63
CA VAL A 1023 -34.75 -10.00 -25.38
C VAL A 1023 -35.87 -9.09 -24.96
N GLN A 1024 -35.64 -8.26 -23.96
CA GLN A 1024 -36.66 -7.50 -23.25
C GLN A 1024 -37.67 -6.82 -24.21
N ARG A 1025 -38.93 -7.27 -24.25
CA ARG A 1025 -40.04 -6.79 -25.13
C ARG A 1025 -39.87 -7.06 -26.63
N GLY A 1026 -38.95 -7.95 -26.99
CA GLY A 1026 -38.67 -8.41 -28.34
C GLY A 1026 -38.92 -9.91 -28.55
N GLU A 1027 -39.33 -10.62 -27.51
CA GLU A 1027 -39.40 -12.09 -27.47
C GLU A 1027 -40.41 -12.64 -28.48
N GLU A 1028 -41.58 -11.99 -28.61
CA GLU A 1028 -42.58 -12.33 -29.62
C GLU A 1028 -42.04 -12.14 -31.05
N ASP A 1029 -41.26 -11.09 -31.28
CA ASP A 1029 -40.70 -10.77 -32.58
C ASP A 1029 -39.54 -11.72 -32.96
N VAL A 1030 -38.73 -12.14 -31.98
CA VAL A 1030 -37.72 -13.19 -32.15
C VAL A 1030 -38.37 -14.49 -32.61
N LEU A 1031 -39.44 -14.93 -31.92
CA LEU A 1031 -40.13 -16.18 -32.24
C LEU A 1031 -40.99 -16.08 -33.52
N ALA A 1032 -41.50 -14.91 -33.86
CA ALA A 1032 -42.15 -14.67 -35.15
C ALA A 1032 -41.17 -14.79 -36.33
N GLY A 1033 -39.85 -14.73 -36.08
CA GLY A 1033 -38.80 -15.04 -37.05
C GLY A 1033 -38.62 -16.54 -37.35
N LEU A 1034 -39.38 -17.43 -36.70
CA LEU A 1034 -39.38 -18.87 -36.97
C LEU A 1034 -40.41 -19.26 -38.03
N SER A 1035 -39.97 -20.05 -39.01
CA SER A 1035 -40.80 -20.69 -40.02
C SER A 1035 -41.60 -21.86 -39.44
N GLU A 1036 -42.73 -22.17 -40.07
CA GLU A 1036 -43.54 -23.36 -39.77
C GLU A 1036 -42.72 -24.66 -39.75
N THR A 1037 -41.70 -24.76 -40.59
CA THR A 1037 -40.84 -25.94 -40.72
C THR A 1037 -39.75 -26.07 -39.66
N ASP A 1038 -39.44 -25.00 -38.92
CA ASP A 1038 -38.41 -25.02 -37.88
C ASP A 1038 -38.98 -25.26 -36.48
N TRP A 1039 -40.27 -24.95 -36.24
CA TRP A 1039 -40.94 -25.25 -34.97
C TRP A 1039 -40.80 -26.73 -34.54
N PRO A 1040 -40.91 -27.72 -35.44
CA PRO A 1040 -40.72 -29.12 -35.08
C PRO A 1040 -39.30 -29.50 -34.60
N LYS A 1041 -38.28 -28.69 -34.92
CA LYS A 1041 -36.88 -28.95 -34.53
C LYS A 1041 -36.61 -28.61 -33.07
N ILE A 1042 -37.47 -27.83 -32.42
CA ILE A 1042 -37.28 -27.35 -31.05
C ILE A 1042 -37.93 -28.33 -30.07
N ARG A 1043 -37.13 -28.95 -29.20
CA ARG A 1043 -37.61 -29.87 -28.16
C ARG A 1043 -38.14 -29.14 -26.94
N GLN A 1044 -37.40 -28.13 -26.47
CA GLN A 1044 -37.72 -27.32 -25.30
C GLN A 1044 -37.44 -25.84 -25.60
N CYS A 1045 -38.21 -24.94 -24.98
CA CYS A 1045 -38.07 -23.50 -25.12
C CYS A 1045 -38.27 -22.82 -23.75
N VAL A 1046 -37.42 -21.85 -23.44
CA VAL A 1046 -37.52 -21.00 -22.24
C VAL A 1046 -37.53 -19.55 -22.68
N VAL A 1047 -38.59 -18.83 -22.35
CA VAL A 1047 -38.75 -17.41 -22.71
C VAL A 1047 -38.89 -16.59 -21.43
N GLU A 1048 -37.94 -15.69 -21.19
CA GLU A 1048 -38.09 -14.64 -20.18
C GLU A 1048 -38.71 -13.43 -20.85
N LEU A 1049 -39.90 -13.00 -20.41
CA LEU A 1049 -40.60 -11.84 -20.98
C LEU A 1049 -41.32 -11.02 -19.92
N GLN A 1050 -41.48 -9.73 -20.19
CA GLN A 1050 -42.28 -8.83 -19.37
C GLN A 1050 -43.74 -8.82 -19.81
N ASP A 1051 -44.68 -9.13 -18.91
CA ASP A 1051 -46.09 -9.21 -19.23
C ASP A 1051 -46.70 -7.83 -19.52
N HIS A 1052 -46.77 -7.46 -20.80
CA HIS A 1052 -47.43 -6.26 -21.27
C HIS A 1052 -48.66 -6.59 -22.13
N LYS A 1053 -49.83 -6.06 -21.76
CA LYS A 1053 -51.09 -6.21 -22.53
C LYS A 1053 -51.47 -7.68 -22.83
N GLY A 1054 -51.08 -8.62 -21.96
CA GLY A 1054 -51.37 -10.03 -22.14
C GLY A 1054 -50.38 -10.79 -23.02
N SER A 1055 -49.16 -10.25 -23.23
CA SER A 1055 -48.07 -10.92 -23.95
C SER A 1055 -47.76 -12.33 -23.44
N VAL A 1056 -47.89 -12.59 -22.13
CA VAL A 1056 -47.70 -13.94 -21.57
C VAL A 1056 -48.80 -14.90 -22.03
N ALA A 1057 -50.04 -14.42 -22.11
CA ALA A 1057 -51.15 -15.21 -22.64
C ALA A 1057 -50.97 -15.46 -24.14
N ALA A 1058 -50.52 -14.45 -24.90
CA ALA A 1058 -50.22 -14.59 -26.32
C ALA A 1058 -49.07 -15.59 -26.57
N MET A 1059 -47.98 -15.50 -25.81
CA MET A 1059 -46.85 -16.42 -25.86
C MET A 1059 -47.28 -17.86 -25.53
N ARG A 1060 -48.08 -18.03 -24.48
CA ARG A 1060 -48.66 -19.33 -24.13
C ARG A 1060 -49.51 -19.89 -25.27
N SER A 1061 -50.40 -19.09 -25.85
CA SER A 1061 -51.24 -19.52 -26.99
C SER A 1061 -50.41 -19.88 -28.21
N LEU A 1062 -49.36 -19.11 -28.52
CA LEU A 1062 -48.43 -19.40 -29.60
C LEU A 1062 -47.77 -20.77 -29.40
N LEU A 1063 -47.12 -21.00 -28.26
CA LEU A 1063 -46.39 -22.25 -27.99
C LEU A 1063 -47.33 -23.46 -27.90
N GLN A 1064 -48.54 -23.30 -27.36
CA GLN A 1064 -49.57 -24.36 -27.36
C GLN A 1064 -50.04 -24.71 -28.78
N ALA A 1065 -50.21 -23.72 -29.67
CA ALA A 1065 -50.52 -23.96 -31.07
C ALA A 1065 -49.39 -24.68 -31.82
N ARG A 1066 -48.16 -24.69 -31.26
CA ARG A 1066 -47.00 -25.44 -31.75
C ARG A 1066 -46.78 -26.77 -31.03
N GLU A 1067 -47.82 -27.28 -30.36
CA GLU A 1067 -47.86 -28.59 -29.67
C GLU A 1067 -46.95 -28.70 -28.44
N PHE A 1068 -46.53 -27.58 -27.84
CA PHE A 1068 -45.81 -27.61 -26.57
C PHE A 1068 -46.78 -27.73 -25.38
N SER A 1069 -46.37 -28.50 -24.37
CA SER A 1069 -46.86 -28.29 -23.01
C SER A 1069 -46.22 -27.01 -22.48
N VAL A 1070 -47.02 -26.11 -21.91
CA VAL A 1070 -46.56 -24.79 -21.47
C VAL A 1070 -46.88 -24.59 -20.00
N ASP A 1071 -45.87 -24.20 -19.24
CA ASP A 1071 -45.99 -23.69 -17.87
C ASP A 1071 -45.49 -22.24 -17.80
N VAL A 1072 -46.07 -21.46 -16.89
CA VAL A 1072 -45.65 -20.07 -16.69
C VAL A 1072 -45.45 -19.86 -15.21
N SER A 1073 -44.26 -19.38 -14.84
CA SER A 1073 -43.93 -19.13 -13.44
C SER A 1073 -43.24 -17.77 -13.24
N THR A 1074 -43.11 -17.41 -11.97
CA THR A 1074 -42.33 -16.25 -11.53
C THR A 1074 -41.39 -16.74 -10.44
N ILE A 1075 -40.11 -16.43 -10.59
CA ILE A 1075 -39.12 -16.76 -9.56
C ILE A 1075 -39.13 -15.70 -8.45
N PRO A 1076 -38.73 -16.05 -7.21
CA PRO A 1076 -38.70 -15.11 -6.10
C PRO A 1076 -37.94 -13.80 -6.37
N LEU A 1077 -36.88 -13.82 -7.21
CA LEU A 1077 -36.11 -12.62 -7.55
C LEU A 1077 -36.95 -11.55 -8.29
N HIS A 1078 -37.94 -11.99 -9.06
CA HIS A 1078 -38.83 -11.17 -9.87
C HIS A 1078 -40.19 -10.92 -9.20
N ALA A 1079 -40.34 -11.23 -7.92
CA ALA A 1079 -41.59 -11.03 -7.18
C ALA A 1079 -42.03 -9.55 -7.22
N GLY A 1080 -43.29 -9.29 -7.56
CA GLY A 1080 -43.81 -7.92 -7.68
C GLY A 1080 -43.44 -7.17 -8.97
N THR A 1081 -42.69 -7.82 -9.88
CA THR A 1081 -42.49 -7.32 -11.25
C THR A 1081 -43.47 -7.97 -12.23
N ASP A 1082 -43.49 -7.48 -13.47
CA ASP A 1082 -44.22 -8.09 -14.58
C ASP A 1082 -43.39 -9.15 -15.33
N VAL A 1083 -42.17 -9.47 -14.90
CA VAL A 1083 -41.32 -10.48 -15.56
C VAL A 1083 -41.85 -11.89 -15.28
N ARG A 1084 -42.00 -12.70 -16.32
CA ARG A 1084 -42.48 -14.08 -16.27
C ARG A 1084 -41.55 -14.97 -17.09
N PHE A 1085 -41.39 -16.21 -16.63
CA PHE A 1085 -40.74 -17.26 -17.39
C PHE A 1085 -41.80 -18.17 -17.98
N VAL A 1086 -41.77 -18.35 -19.30
CA VAL A 1086 -42.60 -19.30 -20.04
C VAL A 1086 -41.74 -20.50 -20.40
N TYR A 1087 -42.04 -21.65 -19.78
CA TYR A 1087 -41.38 -22.91 -20.07
C TYR A 1087 -42.25 -23.72 -20.99
N ALA A 1088 -41.69 -24.16 -22.11
CA ALA A 1088 -42.38 -24.97 -23.09
C ALA A 1088 -41.56 -26.22 -23.41
N TRP A 1089 -42.19 -27.38 -23.38
CA TRP A 1089 -41.54 -28.65 -23.74
C TRP A 1089 -42.52 -29.56 -24.48
N ARG A 1090 -41.98 -30.38 -25.37
CA ARG A 1090 -42.74 -31.48 -25.99
C ARG A 1090 -42.65 -32.69 -25.06
N ARG A 1091 -43.78 -33.35 -24.80
CA ARG A 1091 -43.76 -34.64 -24.09
C ARG A 1091 -43.08 -35.65 -25.01
N ALA A 1092 -42.02 -36.29 -24.52
CA ALA A 1092 -41.34 -37.37 -25.22
C ALA A 1092 -42.26 -38.58 -25.41
#